data_AF-A0A9X8P5D1-F1
#
_entry.id   AF-A0A9X8P5D1-F1
#
_cell.length_a   1.000
_cell.length_b   1.000
_cell.length_c   1.000
_cell.angle_alpha   90.00
_cell.angle_beta   90.00
_cell.angle_gamma   90.00
#
_symmetry.space_group_name_H-M   'P 1'
#
loop_
_entity.id
_entity.type
_entity.pdbx_description
1 polymer ?
#
loop_
_entity_poly.entity_id
_entity_poly.type
_entity_poly.pdbx_seq_one_letter_code
_entity_poly.pdbx_strand_id
1 'polypeptide(L)'
;MFSRITAQLPMDGLLFWKLSGTEALSQSFVLTADLLATDARIDRHALLGQPVTFTLPTESLLSPRYLNGKITRVAVRSEELSGTRYAVYTLTVESDLWPMGRDRNLRIFQSQTVPQIVQTLLKEYGVNVEMRLSGSYRVWEYCVQYQESSLDFISRLIELEGIYYWFRHEQERHTLVLCDATDQHKAFPGYETLAYHVTPSGGSVTEEGISQWSLAESVTPGMYSTDDYDFRKPNAWMLQARQNPASPTPGSVDVYDWPGHFVDHSHGEFYTRIRQEVWQVEHHSVSGLGTATGIAPGFTFGLLNAPHFSDNGEYLVTLATYDFAENAYASGDTSGGRHNIAFTVLPASVTFRAPPTTVWPKTHGPQTAKVVGPQGESIWTDRYGRVKVKFHWDRLAKGDDTSSCWVRVSSAWAGQGFGGVQIPRVGDEVVVDFINGDPDRPLIIGRVYNEASMPPWSLPAAATQMGFMSRSKDGTADTANALRFEDKAGEEQVWLHAEKNMDTEVENDETHLVGNNRSKTIDGNETTEVKKNRTETVDQNETITVHQNRSETVDGNETITVHSNRTETVDQNENVRIGQNQSVTVNGNQTLKVDQAKAETIALASMLNVGLAQNTNIGAAYVLNVGAGWMTNVGAMQMHNVGMKYSLNAGRDIGLSAGTSAEFSAEDKITLVCGESMIVLEQNGTITLSANKIKLVGEKVIDIDGTQIDIN
;
A
#
# COMPACT_ATOMS: atom_id res chain seq x y z
N MET A 1 -5.02 57.94 54.43
CA MET A 1 -6.34 57.44 54.02
C MET A 1 -6.26 56.55 52.76
N PHE A 2 -5.09 56.01 52.37
CA PHE A 2 -4.91 55.27 51.09
C PHE A 2 -4.31 53.86 51.26
N SER A 3 -4.40 53.26 52.44
CA SER A 3 -3.82 51.94 52.76
C SER A 3 -4.85 50.79 52.64
N ARG A 4 -5.92 50.97 51.86
CA ARG A 4 -7.04 50.01 51.78
C ARG A 4 -7.11 49.39 50.40
N ILE A 5 -7.32 48.07 50.32
CA ILE A 5 -7.66 47.40 49.07
C ILE A 5 -9.02 47.89 48.58
N THR A 6 -9.10 48.23 47.29
CA THR A 6 -10.34 48.65 46.62
C THR A 6 -10.69 47.69 45.50
N ALA A 7 -11.98 47.57 45.17
CA ALA A 7 -12.47 46.78 44.06
C ALA A 7 -13.15 47.71 43.04
N GLN A 8 -12.73 47.64 41.79
CA GLN A 8 -13.32 48.34 40.66
C GLN A 8 -14.17 47.35 39.86
N LEU A 9 -15.46 47.64 39.75
CA LEU A 9 -16.45 46.86 38.99
C LEU A 9 -17.18 47.78 38.01
N PRO A 10 -17.86 47.24 36.98
CA PRO A 10 -18.68 48.05 36.08
C PRO A 10 -19.91 48.67 36.75
N MET A 11 -20.23 48.25 37.97
CA MET A 11 -21.36 48.70 38.76
C MET A 11 -20.87 49.26 40.09
N ASP A 12 -21.36 50.43 40.48
CA ASP A 12 -21.04 51.06 41.76
C ASP A 12 -21.80 50.43 42.94
N GLY A 13 -21.33 50.71 44.16
CA GLY A 13 -22.04 50.36 45.40
C GLY A 13 -21.57 49.08 46.09
N LEU A 14 -20.51 48.44 45.58
CA LEU A 14 -19.85 47.30 46.22
C LEU A 14 -18.51 47.72 46.82
N LEU A 15 -18.33 47.47 48.12
CA LEU A 15 -17.15 47.84 48.88
C LEU A 15 -16.31 46.60 49.21
N PHE A 16 -15.00 46.66 49.02
CA PHE A 16 -14.11 45.53 49.33
C PHE A 16 -14.11 45.19 50.83
N TRP A 17 -14.23 43.91 51.15
CA TRP A 17 -14.06 43.39 52.52
C TRP A 17 -12.99 42.32 52.64
N LYS A 18 -13.08 41.23 51.86
CA LYS A 18 -12.11 40.12 51.92
C LYS A 18 -11.75 39.61 50.54
N LEU A 19 -10.53 39.10 50.39
CA LEU A 19 -10.09 38.33 49.23
C LEU A 19 -9.25 37.15 49.69
N SER A 20 -9.56 35.98 49.15
CA SER A 20 -8.71 34.80 49.29
C SER A 20 -8.59 34.06 47.97
N GLY A 21 -7.47 33.38 47.75
CA GLY A 21 -7.25 32.63 46.52
C GLY A 21 -5.77 32.40 46.26
N THR A 22 -5.49 31.62 45.23
CA THR A 22 -4.13 31.22 44.89
C THR A 22 -3.82 31.57 43.45
N GLU A 23 -2.63 32.12 43.24
CA GLU A 23 -1.98 32.23 41.94
C GLU A 23 -0.73 31.34 41.97
N ALA A 24 -0.44 30.66 40.86
CA ALA A 24 0.77 29.86 40.71
C ALA A 24 1.25 29.84 39.26
N LEU A 25 2.55 29.59 39.07
CA LEU A 25 3.10 29.34 37.75
C LEU A 25 2.42 28.13 37.13
N SER A 26 2.09 28.26 35.84
CA SER A 26 1.45 27.26 35.01
C SER A 26 0.06 26.81 35.49
N GLN A 27 -0.62 27.62 36.32
CA GLN A 27 -1.99 27.36 36.77
C GLN A 27 -2.89 28.57 36.50
N SER A 28 -4.14 28.33 36.09
CA SER A 28 -5.16 29.37 36.06
C SER A 28 -5.53 29.77 37.49
N PHE A 29 -5.52 31.06 37.80
CA PHE A 29 -5.91 31.53 39.12
C PHE A 29 -7.42 31.46 39.35
N VAL A 30 -7.78 31.28 40.61
CA VAL A 30 -9.16 31.41 41.11
C VAL A 30 -9.11 32.22 42.40
N LEU A 31 -9.78 33.37 42.40
CA LEU A 31 -9.89 34.26 43.55
C LEU A 31 -11.33 34.31 44.02
N THR A 32 -11.53 34.39 45.33
CA THR A 32 -12.82 34.59 45.98
C THR A 32 -12.79 35.94 46.69
N ALA A 33 -13.67 36.85 46.30
CA ALA A 33 -13.78 38.17 46.91
C ALA A 33 -15.15 38.38 47.55
N ASP A 34 -15.18 38.78 48.82
CA ASP A 34 -16.39 39.22 49.50
C ASP A 34 -16.47 40.75 49.44
N LEU A 35 -17.53 41.25 48.83
CA LEU A 35 -17.85 42.67 48.72
C LEU A 35 -19.12 43.00 49.51
N LEU A 36 -19.14 44.16 50.17
CA LEU A 36 -20.24 44.65 51.00
C LEU A 36 -21.10 45.64 50.23
N ALA A 37 -22.42 45.47 50.28
CA ALA A 37 -23.39 46.47 49.90
C ALA A 37 -24.36 46.75 51.05
N THR A 38 -24.75 48.01 51.25
CA THR A 38 -25.82 48.40 52.18
C THR A 38 -27.22 48.12 51.61
N ASP A 39 -27.30 47.73 50.34
CA ASP A 39 -28.53 47.45 49.60
C ASP A 39 -28.36 46.16 48.77
N ALA A 40 -29.27 45.20 48.92
CA ALA A 40 -29.23 43.90 48.27
C ALA A 40 -29.85 43.89 46.85
N ARG A 41 -30.15 45.06 46.26
CA ARG A 41 -30.82 45.19 44.96
C ARG A 41 -29.90 45.09 43.74
N ILE A 42 -28.58 45.00 43.92
CA ILE A 42 -27.64 44.88 42.78
C ILE A 42 -27.96 43.61 41.99
N ASP A 43 -28.13 43.79 40.67
CA ASP A 43 -28.39 42.67 39.75
C ASP A 43 -27.16 41.77 39.65
N ARG A 44 -27.27 40.58 40.24
CA ARG A 44 -26.22 39.57 40.23
C ARG A 44 -25.92 39.05 38.83
N HIS A 45 -26.93 39.01 37.96
CA HIS A 45 -26.74 38.50 36.60
C HIS A 45 -25.88 39.46 35.77
N ALA A 46 -26.09 40.77 35.93
CA ALA A 46 -25.27 41.80 35.28
C ALA A 46 -23.78 41.77 35.66
N LEU A 47 -23.43 41.19 36.82
CA LEU A 47 -22.03 41.02 37.24
C LEU A 47 -21.34 39.82 36.57
N LEU A 48 -22.08 38.81 36.10
CA LEU A 48 -21.48 37.62 35.50
C LEU A 48 -20.80 37.94 34.17
N GLY A 49 -19.58 37.42 33.98
CA GLY A 49 -18.76 37.64 32.79
C GLY A 49 -18.06 39.01 32.75
N GLN A 50 -18.36 39.91 33.69
CA GLN A 50 -17.73 41.22 33.76
C GLN A 50 -16.34 41.17 34.42
N PRO A 51 -15.42 42.08 34.06
CA PRO A 51 -14.13 42.19 34.73
C PRO A 51 -14.28 42.82 36.12
N VAL A 52 -13.39 42.44 37.03
CA VAL A 52 -13.16 43.11 38.32
C VAL A 52 -11.67 43.28 38.54
N THR A 53 -11.27 44.45 39.03
CA THR A 53 -9.90 44.74 39.40
C THR A 53 -9.83 45.10 40.87
N PHE A 54 -9.02 44.37 41.63
CA PHE A 54 -8.63 44.74 42.98
C PHE A 54 -7.33 45.54 42.94
N THR A 55 -7.30 46.72 43.57
CA THR A 55 -6.10 47.55 43.69
C THR A 55 -5.54 47.37 45.09
N LEU A 56 -4.33 46.81 45.17
CA LEU A 56 -3.61 46.56 46.42
C LEU A 56 -2.64 47.73 46.67
N PRO A 57 -2.63 48.29 47.89
CA PRO A 57 -1.65 49.29 48.26
C PRO A 57 -0.25 48.66 48.31
N THR A 58 0.75 49.42 47.87
CA THR A 58 2.17 49.08 47.96
C THR A 58 2.90 50.20 48.70
N GLU A 59 4.18 50.00 49.07
CA GLU A 59 4.98 51.06 49.72
C GLU A 59 5.13 52.32 48.84
N SER A 60 5.05 52.16 47.52
CA SER A 60 5.06 53.26 46.56
C SER A 60 3.66 53.63 46.09
N LEU A 61 3.18 54.82 46.48
CA LEU A 61 1.91 55.39 46.02
C LEU A 61 1.80 55.55 44.49
N LEU A 62 2.93 55.52 43.77
CA LEU A 62 2.98 55.64 42.31
C LEU A 62 2.91 54.29 41.58
N SER A 63 2.99 53.17 42.31
CA SER A 63 3.06 51.82 41.73
C SER A 63 2.15 50.83 42.48
N PRO A 64 0.81 51.02 42.46
CA PRO A 64 -0.10 50.05 43.07
C PRO A 64 -0.04 48.70 42.34
N ARG A 65 -0.34 47.62 43.05
CA ARG A 65 -0.50 46.28 42.46
C ARG A 65 -1.96 46.03 42.12
N TYR A 66 -2.21 45.36 41.00
CA TYR A 66 -3.55 44.96 40.58
C TYR A 66 -3.74 43.45 40.68
N LEU A 67 -4.98 43.02 40.94
CA LEU A 67 -5.47 41.67 40.67
C LEU A 67 -6.74 41.81 39.82
N ASN A 68 -6.63 41.48 38.54
CA ASN A 68 -7.70 41.59 37.56
C ASN A 68 -8.16 40.19 37.10
N GLY A 69 -9.48 39.98 36.98
CA GLY A 69 -10.05 38.77 36.40
C GLY A 69 -11.52 38.93 36.04
N LYS A 70 -12.16 37.85 35.58
CA LYS A 70 -13.58 37.81 35.20
C LYS A 70 -14.43 37.16 36.28
N ILE A 71 -15.58 37.74 36.57
CA ILE A 71 -16.55 37.20 37.53
C ILE A 71 -17.28 36.01 36.89
N THR A 72 -17.03 34.79 37.36
CA THR A 72 -17.65 33.56 36.83
C THR A 72 -18.80 33.04 37.70
N ARG A 73 -18.85 33.46 38.97
CA ARG A 73 -19.92 33.12 39.89
C ARG A 73 -20.16 34.25 40.89
N VAL A 74 -21.44 34.47 41.22
CA VAL A 74 -21.87 35.44 42.24
C VAL A 74 -22.79 34.73 43.22
N ALA A 75 -22.48 34.80 44.52
CA ALA A 75 -23.36 34.39 45.60
C ALA A 75 -23.64 35.57 46.53
N VAL A 76 -24.81 35.59 47.16
CA VAL A 76 -25.17 36.66 48.10
C VAL A 76 -25.64 36.05 49.42
N ARG A 77 -25.12 36.58 50.52
CA ARG A 77 -25.56 36.25 51.88
C ARG A 77 -25.78 37.52 52.70
N SER A 78 -26.52 37.41 53.79
CA SER A 78 -26.70 38.51 54.74
C SER A 78 -25.69 38.35 55.88
N GLU A 79 -25.01 39.41 56.26
CA GLU A 79 -24.04 39.44 57.36
C GLU A 79 -24.29 40.68 58.21
N GLU A 80 -24.25 40.56 59.53
CA GLU A 80 -24.27 41.71 60.42
C GLU A 80 -22.84 42.06 60.85
N LEU A 81 -22.39 43.27 60.55
CA LEU A 81 -21.06 43.77 60.91
C LEU A 81 -21.21 45.05 61.71
N SER A 82 -20.73 45.04 62.96
CA SER A 82 -20.74 46.19 63.87
C SER A 82 -22.10 46.90 63.96
N GLY A 83 -23.19 46.13 64.05
CA GLY A 83 -24.57 46.63 64.17
C GLY A 83 -25.22 47.10 62.86
N THR A 84 -24.54 46.94 61.71
CA THR A 84 -25.12 47.22 60.38
C THR A 84 -25.30 45.91 59.60
N ARG A 85 -26.49 45.71 59.05
CA ARG A 85 -26.78 44.56 58.17
C ARG A 85 -26.30 44.86 56.75
N TYR A 86 -25.33 44.09 56.27
CA TYR A 86 -24.82 44.14 54.91
C TYR A 86 -25.32 42.97 54.07
N ALA A 87 -25.48 43.20 52.77
CA ALA A 87 -25.51 42.16 51.77
C ALA A 87 -24.08 41.88 51.32
N VAL A 88 -23.58 40.67 51.58
CA VAL A 88 -22.24 40.24 51.17
C VAL A 88 -22.35 39.53 49.83
N TYR A 89 -21.71 40.09 48.81
CA TYR A 89 -21.56 39.53 47.48
C TYR A 89 -20.23 38.77 47.42
N THR A 90 -20.29 37.45 47.37
CA THR A 90 -19.14 36.57 47.16
C THR A 90 -18.96 36.34 45.67
N LEU A 91 -17.89 36.89 45.11
CA LEU A 91 -17.51 36.75 43.71
C LEU A 91 -16.45 35.66 43.58
N THR A 92 -16.65 34.71 42.67
CA THR A 92 -15.56 33.88 42.15
C THR A 92 -15.02 34.57 40.90
N VAL A 93 -13.72 34.86 40.92
CA VAL A 93 -13.00 35.62 39.91
C VAL A 93 -11.92 34.73 39.32
N GLU A 94 -12.00 34.47 38.02
CA GLU A 94 -11.11 33.54 37.33
C GLU A 94 -10.43 34.24 36.14
N SER A 95 -9.36 33.62 35.63
CA SER A 95 -8.64 34.14 34.48
C SER A 95 -9.43 34.01 33.17
N ASP A 96 -8.94 34.67 32.12
CA ASP A 96 -9.45 34.55 30.76
C ASP A 96 -9.31 33.14 30.17
N LEU A 97 -8.59 32.22 30.84
CA LEU A 97 -8.55 30.80 30.48
C LEU A 97 -9.82 30.03 30.88
N TRP A 98 -10.66 30.59 31.75
CA TRP A 98 -11.84 29.89 32.26
C TRP A 98 -12.73 29.26 31.17
N PRO A 99 -13.09 29.95 30.07
CA PRO A 99 -13.91 29.35 29.00
C PRO A 99 -13.24 28.13 28.36
N MET A 100 -11.90 28.14 28.27
CA MET A 100 -11.11 27.04 27.69
C MET A 100 -11.08 25.80 28.58
N GLY A 101 -11.38 25.92 29.87
CA GLY A 101 -11.58 24.77 30.77
C GLY A 101 -13.00 24.23 30.74
N ARG A 102 -13.92 24.88 30.02
CA ARG A 102 -15.34 24.50 29.93
C ARG A 102 -15.73 23.94 28.56
N ASP A 103 -14.88 24.09 27.56
CA ASP A 103 -15.10 23.50 26.25
C ASP A 103 -14.60 22.06 26.19
N ARG A 104 -14.91 21.41 25.07
CA ARG A 104 -14.39 20.09 24.71
C ARG A 104 -14.39 19.97 23.21
N ASN A 105 -13.25 19.64 22.60
CA ASN A 105 -13.12 19.70 21.15
C ASN A 105 -12.30 18.55 20.55
N LEU A 106 -12.37 18.46 19.22
CA LEU A 106 -11.72 17.49 18.36
C LEU A 106 -11.15 18.26 17.16
N ARG A 107 -9.83 18.47 17.13
CA ARG A 107 -9.16 19.29 16.12
C ARG A 107 -7.81 18.72 15.74
N ILE A 108 -7.45 18.86 14.48
CA ILE A 108 -6.15 18.47 13.93
C ILE A 108 -5.36 19.74 13.64
N PHE A 109 -4.14 19.82 14.15
CA PHE A 109 -3.13 20.82 13.84
C PHE A 109 -2.00 20.16 13.07
N GLN A 110 -1.61 20.76 11.95
CA GLN A 110 -0.57 20.24 11.07
C GLN A 110 0.46 21.31 10.78
N SER A 111 1.72 20.88 10.69
CA SER A 111 2.87 21.71 10.29
C SER A 111 3.00 23.01 11.12
N GLN A 112 2.78 22.92 12.43
CA GLN A 112 2.86 24.05 13.35
C GLN A 112 3.71 23.71 14.56
N THR A 113 4.32 24.73 15.18
CA THR A 113 4.96 24.59 16.49
C THR A 113 3.92 24.69 17.61
N VAL A 114 4.23 24.14 18.79
CA VAL A 114 3.34 24.28 19.96
C VAL A 114 3.03 25.75 20.28
N PRO A 115 3.99 26.70 20.31
CA PRO A 115 3.66 28.11 20.49
C PRO A 115 2.65 28.67 19.48
N GLN A 116 2.70 28.24 18.21
CA GLN A 116 1.74 28.66 17.19
C GLN A 116 0.33 28.10 17.46
N ILE A 117 0.25 26.82 17.86
CA ILE A 117 -1.01 26.17 18.24
C ILE A 117 -1.63 26.87 19.45
N VAL A 118 -0.83 27.07 20.51
CA VAL A 118 -1.24 27.74 21.75
C VAL A 118 -1.69 29.17 21.46
N GLN A 119 -0.93 29.94 20.67
CA GLN A 119 -1.31 31.30 20.30
C GLN A 119 -2.63 31.35 19.52
N THR A 120 -2.85 30.39 18.61
CA THR A 120 -4.09 30.28 17.83
C THR A 120 -5.28 30.10 18.77
N LEU A 121 -5.20 29.16 19.71
CA LEU A 121 -6.29 28.89 20.65
C LEU A 121 -6.51 30.04 21.63
N LEU A 122 -5.46 30.59 22.24
CA LEU A 122 -5.58 31.73 23.13
C LEU A 122 -6.24 32.94 22.44
N LYS A 123 -5.89 33.19 21.17
CA LYS A 123 -6.50 34.25 20.36
C LYS A 123 -7.98 34.00 20.06
N GLU A 124 -8.37 32.77 19.73
CA GLU A 124 -9.78 32.40 19.50
C GLU A 124 -10.65 32.66 20.75
N TYR A 125 -10.08 32.51 21.94
CA TYR A 125 -10.74 32.76 23.23
C TYR A 125 -10.58 34.20 23.76
N GLY A 126 -9.87 35.07 23.03
CA GLY A 126 -9.68 36.47 23.41
C GLY A 126 -8.75 36.67 24.62
N VAL A 127 -7.85 35.73 24.88
CA VAL A 127 -6.87 35.83 25.97
C VAL A 127 -5.74 36.78 25.57
N ASN A 128 -5.43 37.76 26.42
CA ASN A 128 -4.26 38.61 26.24
C ASN A 128 -2.99 37.80 26.49
N VAL A 129 -2.12 37.69 25.49
CA VAL A 129 -0.93 36.84 25.55
C VAL A 129 0.35 37.61 25.24
N GLU A 130 1.39 37.37 26.02
CA GLU A 130 2.76 37.82 25.78
C GLU A 130 3.69 36.61 25.72
N MET A 131 4.39 36.43 24.61
CA MET A 131 5.34 35.33 24.42
C MET A 131 6.75 35.83 24.75
N ARG A 132 7.34 35.34 25.84
CA ARG A 132 8.74 35.53 26.20
C ARG A 132 9.45 34.19 26.10
N LEU A 133 9.57 33.66 24.90
CA LEU A 133 10.20 32.36 24.66
C LEU A 133 11.59 32.56 24.06
N SER A 134 12.57 31.85 24.59
CA SER A 134 13.98 31.91 24.14
C SER A 134 14.40 30.66 23.37
N GLY A 135 13.70 29.55 23.56
CA GLY A 135 13.95 28.26 22.92
C GLY A 135 13.49 28.18 21.45
N SER A 136 14.01 27.15 20.77
CA SER A 136 13.53 26.73 19.45
C SER A 136 12.64 25.50 19.60
N TYR A 137 11.45 25.54 19.01
CA TYR A 137 10.45 24.48 19.13
C TYR A 137 10.30 23.74 17.82
N ARG A 138 10.06 22.42 17.91
CA ARG A 138 9.87 21.59 16.73
C ARG A 138 8.57 21.93 16.01
N VAL A 139 8.55 21.68 14.71
CA VAL A 139 7.33 21.68 13.91
C VAL A 139 6.69 20.31 14.04
N TRP A 140 5.47 20.26 14.58
CA TRP A 140 4.68 19.04 14.64
C TRP A 140 4.05 18.78 13.27
N GLU A 141 4.36 17.63 12.66
CA GLU A 141 3.73 17.20 11.40
C GLU A 141 2.22 17.01 11.61
N TYR A 142 1.84 16.45 12.76
CA TYR A 142 0.48 16.11 13.13
C TYR A 142 0.32 16.15 14.65
N CYS A 143 -0.65 16.91 15.14
CA CYS A 143 -0.99 17.03 16.55
C CYS A 143 -2.50 17.20 16.71
N VAL A 144 -3.13 16.42 17.57
CA VAL A 144 -4.58 16.29 17.68
C VAL A 144 -5.03 16.68 19.07
N GLN A 145 -5.95 17.64 19.14
CA GLN A 145 -6.80 17.84 20.32
C GLN A 145 -7.89 16.78 20.27
N TYR A 146 -7.91 15.84 21.24
CA TYR A 146 -8.80 14.69 21.16
C TYR A 146 -9.69 14.53 22.41
N GLN A 147 -10.94 14.96 22.29
CA GLN A 147 -11.96 14.86 23.35
C GLN A 147 -11.55 15.46 24.69
N GLU A 148 -10.72 16.49 24.66
CA GLU A 148 -10.19 17.22 25.81
C GLU A 148 -10.61 18.70 25.71
N SER A 149 -10.53 19.42 26.83
CA SER A 149 -10.74 20.87 26.83
C SER A 149 -9.59 21.57 26.11
N SER A 150 -9.82 22.80 25.63
CA SER A 150 -8.76 23.60 25.02
C SER A 150 -7.67 23.97 26.03
N LEU A 151 -8.02 24.10 27.30
CA LEU A 151 -7.06 24.32 28.37
C LEU A 151 -6.18 23.09 28.62
N ASP A 152 -6.77 21.88 28.70
CA ASP A 152 -5.99 20.65 28.87
C ASP A 152 -5.05 20.43 27.67
N PHE A 153 -5.57 20.67 26.45
CA PHE A 153 -4.78 20.54 25.24
C PHE A 153 -3.55 21.44 25.23
N ILE A 154 -3.71 22.74 25.53
CA ILE A 154 -2.54 23.62 25.59
C ILE A 154 -1.63 23.26 26.76
N SER A 155 -2.19 22.87 27.92
CA SER A 155 -1.43 22.54 29.14
C SER A 155 -0.48 21.37 28.91
N ARG A 156 -0.96 20.23 28.38
CA ARG A 156 -0.09 19.09 28.10
C ARG A 156 1.01 19.39 27.07
N LEU A 157 0.73 20.27 26.10
CA LEU A 157 1.69 20.65 25.08
C LEU A 157 2.79 21.56 25.64
N ILE A 158 2.42 22.57 26.42
CA ILE A 158 3.42 23.45 27.06
C ILE A 158 4.22 22.71 28.13
N GLU A 159 3.59 21.79 28.89
CA GLU A 159 4.27 20.89 29.84
C GLU A 159 5.31 19.99 29.15
N LEU A 160 5.04 19.52 27.93
CA LEU A 160 5.98 18.73 27.14
C LEU A 160 7.13 19.60 26.60
N GLU A 161 6.81 20.78 26.07
CA GLU A 161 7.79 21.71 25.49
C GLU A 161 8.56 22.53 26.54
N GLY A 162 8.31 22.31 27.83
CA GLY A 162 8.96 23.01 28.94
C GLY A 162 8.53 24.47 29.09
N ILE A 163 7.44 24.87 28.44
CA ILE A 163 6.86 26.20 28.53
C ILE A 163 5.94 26.24 29.76
N TYR A 164 5.98 27.33 30.50
CA TYR A 164 5.05 27.63 31.59
C TYR A 164 4.52 29.05 31.41
N TYR A 165 3.51 29.41 32.19
CA TYR A 165 2.91 30.74 32.14
C TYR A 165 2.64 31.32 33.51
N TRP A 166 2.40 32.62 33.56
CA TRP A 166 1.89 33.34 34.71
C TRP A 166 1.06 34.54 34.27
N PHE A 167 0.38 35.20 35.20
CA PHE A 167 -0.48 36.34 34.87
C PHE A 167 0.13 37.65 35.36
N ARG A 168 0.39 38.55 34.40
CA ARG A 168 0.65 39.95 34.73
C ARG A 168 -0.67 40.70 34.82
N HIS A 169 -1.01 41.14 36.02
CA HIS A 169 -2.20 41.95 36.24
C HIS A 169 -1.92 43.44 36.05
N GLU A 170 -2.82 44.09 35.33
CA GLU A 170 -2.84 45.52 35.04
C GLU A 170 -4.23 46.05 35.42
N GLN A 171 -4.41 47.37 35.40
CA GLN A 171 -5.63 48.01 35.94
C GLN A 171 -6.92 47.53 35.26
N GLU A 172 -6.90 47.27 33.96
CA GLU A 172 -8.11 46.93 33.19
C GLU A 172 -8.07 45.53 32.57
N ARG A 173 -6.95 44.80 32.73
CA ARG A 173 -6.74 43.50 32.11
C ARG A 173 -5.71 42.67 32.87
N HIS A 174 -5.63 41.40 32.55
CA HIS A 174 -4.49 40.55 32.88
C HIS A 174 -3.94 39.93 31.60
N THR A 175 -2.63 39.77 31.53
CA THR A 175 -1.91 39.19 30.39
C THR A 175 -1.27 37.89 30.81
N LEU A 176 -1.55 36.82 30.08
CA LEU A 176 -0.86 35.54 30.22
C LEU A 176 0.51 35.65 29.56
N VAL A 177 1.56 35.53 30.37
CA VAL A 177 2.95 35.61 29.91
C VAL A 177 3.51 34.19 29.84
N LEU A 178 3.85 33.71 28.65
CA LEU A 178 4.53 32.43 28.47
C LEU A 178 6.05 32.61 28.54
N CYS A 179 6.71 31.76 29.32
CA CYS A 179 8.14 31.76 29.58
C CYS A 179 8.73 30.35 29.44
N ASP A 180 10.03 30.27 29.20
CA ASP A 180 10.82 29.03 29.15
C ASP A 180 12.22 29.14 29.76
N ALA A 181 12.62 30.31 30.28
CA ALA A 181 13.94 30.55 30.84
C ALA A 181 13.90 31.53 32.03
N THR A 182 14.99 31.59 32.79
CA THR A 182 15.08 32.38 34.04
C THR A 182 15.21 33.88 33.82
N ASP A 183 15.86 34.32 32.74
CA ASP A 183 16.13 35.73 32.41
C ASP A 183 14.89 36.52 31.94
N GLN A 184 13.74 35.86 31.87
CA GLN A 184 12.45 36.43 31.44
C GLN A 184 11.63 37.01 32.61
N HIS A 185 12.07 36.72 33.84
CA HIS A 185 11.47 37.22 35.07
C HIS A 185 12.17 38.49 35.55
N LYS A 186 11.41 39.37 36.21
CA LYS A 186 11.92 40.62 36.77
C LYS A 186 11.31 40.83 38.15
N ALA A 187 11.95 41.66 38.96
CA ALA A 187 11.37 42.06 40.22
C ALA A 187 10.10 42.89 40.02
N PHE A 188 9.18 42.79 40.98
CA PHE A 188 8.05 43.69 41.03
C PHE A 188 8.57 45.09 41.42
N PRO A 189 8.24 46.16 40.68
CA PRO A 189 8.78 47.50 40.96
C PRO A 189 8.54 47.95 42.41
N GLY A 190 9.61 48.30 43.12
CA GLY A 190 9.56 48.69 44.54
C GLY A 190 9.65 47.53 45.53
N TYR A 191 9.77 46.29 45.04
CA TYR A 191 9.96 45.08 45.84
C TYR A 191 11.17 44.28 45.33
N GLU A 192 12.19 44.96 44.82
CA GLU A 192 13.44 44.33 44.35
C GLU A 192 14.13 43.53 45.45
N THR A 193 13.99 43.97 46.70
CA THR A 193 14.49 43.26 47.89
C THR A 193 13.42 43.21 48.97
N LEU A 194 13.32 42.07 49.65
CA LEU A 194 12.42 41.85 50.79
C LEU A 194 13.23 41.44 52.02
N ALA A 195 13.02 42.11 53.14
CA ALA A 195 13.64 41.74 54.40
C ALA A 195 12.83 40.67 55.14
N TYR A 196 13.51 39.69 55.71
CA TYR A 196 12.97 38.86 56.77
C TYR A 196 13.01 39.63 58.09
N HIS A 197 11.85 39.79 58.72
CA HIS A 197 11.69 40.50 59.98
C HIS A 197 11.72 39.54 61.14
N VAL A 198 12.76 39.65 61.97
CA VAL A 198 12.83 38.94 63.25
C VAL A 198 11.96 39.69 64.26
N THR A 199 10.95 39.03 64.83
CA THR A 199 10.15 39.56 65.94
C THR A 199 10.60 38.92 67.26
N PRO A 200 11.72 39.36 67.88
CA PRO A 200 12.12 38.85 69.17
C PRO A 200 11.01 39.22 70.17
N SER A 201 10.40 38.21 70.80
CA SER A 201 9.30 38.33 71.80
C SER A 201 7.85 38.41 71.28
N GLY A 202 7.58 38.14 70.00
CA GLY A 202 6.18 38.09 69.50
C GLY A 202 5.49 39.45 69.32
N GLY A 203 6.27 40.53 69.15
CA GLY A 203 5.75 41.84 68.74
C GLY A 203 5.36 41.88 67.25
N SER A 204 4.58 42.90 66.85
CA SER A 204 4.25 43.17 65.44
C SER A 204 5.20 44.23 64.86
N VAL A 205 5.62 44.04 63.61
CA VAL A 205 6.35 45.06 62.83
C VAL A 205 5.34 45.84 61.99
N THR A 206 5.57 47.13 61.79
CA THR A 206 4.69 47.99 60.96
C THR A 206 5.13 48.03 59.49
N GLU A 207 6.35 47.64 59.20
CA GLU A 207 6.92 47.53 57.85
C GLU A 207 6.46 46.24 57.16
N GLU A 208 6.28 46.30 55.85
CA GLU A 208 6.02 45.11 55.03
C GLU A 208 7.28 44.22 55.01
N GLY A 209 7.08 42.91 54.91
CA GLY A 209 8.21 41.98 54.76
C GLY A 209 7.83 40.52 54.99
N ILE A 210 8.85 39.69 55.18
CA ILE A 210 8.71 38.24 55.36
C ILE A 210 8.82 37.92 56.85
N SER A 211 7.88 37.13 57.37
CA SER A 211 7.78 36.75 58.78
C SER A 211 8.12 35.28 59.03
N GLN A 212 7.90 34.41 58.03
CA GLN A 212 8.24 33.00 58.07
C GLN A 212 8.97 32.60 56.81
N TRP A 213 9.96 31.72 56.97
CA TRP A 213 10.78 31.18 55.91
C TRP A 213 11.13 29.74 56.26
N SER A 214 10.84 28.81 55.36
CA SER A 214 11.00 27.37 55.58
C SER A 214 11.47 26.70 54.29
N LEU A 215 12.68 26.15 54.35
CA LEU A 215 13.30 25.39 53.28
C LEU A 215 12.99 23.89 53.45
N ALA A 216 12.67 23.23 52.34
CA ALA A 216 12.41 21.80 52.28
C ALA A 216 13.14 21.18 51.08
N GLU A 217 13.75 20.02 51.30
CA GLU A 217 14.39 19.23 50.25
C GLU A 217 13.73 17.85 50.13
N SER A 218 13.58 17.37 48.91
CA SER A 218 12.93 16.09 48.60
C SER A 218 13.83 15.18 47.77
N VAL A 219 13.81 13.87 48.05
CA VAL A 219 14.51 12.89 47.22
C VAL A 219 13.76 12.73 45.91
N THR A 220 14.40 13.08 44.80
CA THR A 220 13.87 12.87 43.45
C THR A 220 14.62 11.76 42.71
N PRO A 221 14.03 11.12 41.68
CA PRO A 221 14.70 10.12 40.87
C PRO A 221 16.05 10.59 40.31
N GLY A 222 16.97 9.65 40.12
CA GLY A 222 18.35 9.88 39.72
C GLY A 222 18.59 9.83 38.21
N MET A 223 17.70 9.20 37.43
CA MET A 223 17.76 9.17 35.98
C MET A 223 16.37 9.18 35.35
N TYR A 224 16.20 9.98 34.30
CA TYR A 224 15.05 9.90 33.40
C TYR A 224 15.50 9.31 32.07
N SER A 225 14.73 8.38 31.52
CA SER A 225 14.96 7.82 30.19
C SER A 225 13.67 7.64 29.43
N THR A 226 13.74 7.76 28.10
CA THR A 226 12.60 7.55 27.21
C THR A 226 13.06 7.07 25.85
N ASP A 227 12.20 6.32 25.17
CA ASP A 227 12.46 5.77 23.85
C ASP A 227 11.26 5.99 22.92
N ASP A 228 11.50 5.86 21.62
CA ASP A 228 10.46 5.97 20.59
C ASP A 228 10.85 5.20 19.32
N TYR A 229 9.93 5.09 18.37
CA TYR A 229 10.15 4.36 17.12
C TYR A 229 9.75 5.20 15.90
N ASP A 230 10.71 5.43 14.99
CA ASP A 230 10.44 5.98 13.67
C ASP A 230 10.65 4.91 12.59
N PHE A 231 9.57 4.53 11.91
CA PHE A 231 9.60 3.55 10.82
C PHE A 231 10.46 3.99 9.63
N ARG A 232 10.76 5.29 9.49
CA ARG A 232 11.65 5.83 8.46
C ARG A 232 13.12 5.54 8.77
N LYS A 233 13.42 5.27 10.05
CA LYS A 233 14.77 4.96 10.58
C LYS A 233 14.68 3.76 11.53
N PRO A 234 14.24 2.56 11.06
CA PRO A 234 13.79 1.47 11.94
C PRO A 234 14.88 0.87 12.84
N ASN A 235 16.16 1.08 12.52
CA ASN A 235 17.31 0.61 13.29
C ASN A 235 18.02 1.74 14.06
N ALA A 236 17.47 2.96 14.06
CA ALA A 236 18.05 4.06 14.83
C ALA A 236 17.89 3.79 16.33
N TRP A 237 18.96 4.01 17.08
CA TRP A 237 18.94 3.92 18.54
C TRP A 237 18.25 5.15 19.11
N MET A 238 16.96 5.09 19.42
CA MET A 238 16.20 6.29 19.79
C MET A 238 16.25 6.60 21.30
N LEU A 239 16.69 5.67 22.15
CA LEU A 239 16.75 5.83 23.60
C LEU A 239 17.55 7.08 23.99
N GLN A 240 16.92 7.97 24.74
CA GLN A 240 17.52 9.13 25.38
C GLN A 240 17.45 8.97 26.89
N ALA A 241 18.54 9.32 27.57
CA ALA A 241 18.63 9.24 29.02
C ALA A 241 19.40 10.44 29.57
N ARG A 242 18.97 10.94 30.74
CA ARG A 242 19.60 12.06 31.42
C ARG A 242 19.63 11.84 32.92
N GLN A 243 20.80 12.03 33.51
CA GLN A 243 20.99 11.96 34.96
C GLN A 243 20.47 13.22 35.64
N ASN A 244 19.92 13.05 36.82
CA ASN A 244 19.55 14.14 37.72
C ASN A 244 20.65 14.34 38.77
N PRO A 245 21.47 15.40 38.65
CA PRO A 245 22.58 15.63 39.58
C PRO A 245 22.12 16.05 40.97
N ALA A 246 20.86 16.49 41.12
CA ALA A 246 20.29 16.89 42.41
C ALA A 246 19.89 15.69 43.28
N SER A 247 19.77 14.48 42.72
CA SER A 247 19.43 13.30 43.51
C SER A 247 20.57 12.93 44.48
N PRO A 248 20.30 12.67 45.78
CA PRO A 248 21.35 12.34 46.76
C PRO A 248 22.11 11.04 46.46
N THR A 249 21.49 10.09 45.75
CA THR A 249 22.11 8.85 45.25
C THR A 249 21.72 8.64 43.78
N PRO A 250 22.37 9.34 42.84
CA PRO A 250 22.03 9.24 41.42
C PRO A 250 22.10 7.78 40.93
N GLY A 251 21.06 7.32 40.23
CA GLY A 251 20.95 5.96 39.66
C GLY A 251 20.36 4.89 40.58
N SER A 252 19.93 5.23 41.81
CA SER A 252 19.23 4.27 42.69
C SER A 252 17.73 4.13 42.37
N VAL A 253 17.14 5.17 41.78
CA VAL A 253 15.75 5.25 41.35
C VAL A 253 15.70 5.87 39.97
N ASP A 254 15.31 5.08 38.98
CA ASP A 254 15.26 5.47 37.58
C ASP A 254 13.82 5.43 37.06
N VAL A 255 13.47 6.40 36.20
CA VAL A 255 12.18 6.44 35.50
C VAL A 255 12.42 6.19 34.02
N TYR A 256 11.59 5.31 33.44
CA TYR A 256 11.56 5.02 32.01
C TYR A 256 10.13 5.20 31.48
N ASP A 257 9.97 6.08 30.49
CA ASP A 257 8.68 6.36 29.84
C ASP A 257 8.68 5.98 28.36
N TRP A 258 7.58 5.40 27.89
CA TRP A 258 7.33 5.12 26.48
C TRP A 258 5.86 5.31 26.10
N PRO A 259 5.55 5.91 24.93
CA PRO A 259 6.48 6.54 23.99
C PRO A 259 6.90 7.95 24.46
N GLY A 260 8.07 8.41 24.04
CA GLY A 260 8.57 9.76 24.38
C GLY A 260 8.00 10.91 23.53
N HIS A 261 7.14 10.61 22.57
CA HIS A 261 6.56 11.57 21.62
C HIS A 261 7.61 12.31 20.78
N PHE A 262 8.62 11.62 20.24
CA PHE A 262 9.62 12.22 19.35
C PHE A 262 10.03 11.31 18.19
N VAL A 263 10.57 11.93 17.14
CA VAL A 263 11.03 11.24 15.91
C VAL A 263 12.51 11.53 15.58
N ASP A 264 13.13 12.46 16.31
CA ASP A 264 14.53 12.83 16.15
C ASP A 264 15.22 12.90 17.52
N HIS A 265 16.51 12.57 17.54
CA HIS A 265 17.34 12.56 18.74
C HIS A 265 17.34 13.88 19.51
N SER A 266 17.45 15.01 18.81
CA SER A 266 17.48 16.34 19.42
C SER A 266 16.20 16.65 20.20
N HIS A 267 15.05 16.18 19.72
CA HIS A 267 13.77 16.33 20.44
C HIS A 267 13.72 15.43 21.67
N GLY A 268 14.21 14.18 21.57
CA GLY A 268 14.28 13.28 22.74
C GLY A 268 15.24 13.81 23.82
N GLU A 269 16.41 14.34 23.44
CA GLU A 269 17.35 14.98 24.37
C GLU A 269 16.71 16.21 25.03
N PHE A 270 15.95 17.00 24.26
CA PHE A 270 15.19 18.13 24.79
C PHE A 270 14.14 17.69 25.81
N TYR A 271 13.28 16.72 25.50
CA TYR A 271 12.22 16.30 26.43
C TYR A 271 12.75 15.58 27.67
N THR A 272 13.80 14.76 27.54
CA THR A 272 14.48 14.18 28.71
C THR A 272 15.08 15.24 29.62
N ARG A 273 15.62 16.33 29.06
CA ARG A 273 16.03 17.51 29.84
C ARG A 273 14.87 18.13 30.60
N ILE A 274 13.76 18.44 29.93
CA ILE A 274 12.60 19.06 30.57
C ILE A 274 12.10 18.20 31.74
N ARG A 275 11.95 16.90 31.53
CA ARG A 275 11.50 15.94 32.58
C ARG A 275 12.46 15.87 33.75
N GLN A 276 13.77 15.91 33.50
CA GLN A 276 14.78 15.95 34.54
C GLN A 276 14.78 17.30 35.30
N GLU A 277 14.57 18.43 34.62
CA GLU A 277 14.46 19.77 35.22
C GLU A 277 13.23 19.91 36.13
N VAL A 278 12.11 19.22 35.83
CA VAL A 278 10.95 19.15 36.75
C VAL A 278 11.36 18.62 38.12
N TRP A 279 12.23 17.59 38.17
CA TRP A 279 12.74 17.09 39.44
C TRP A 279 13.70 18.05 40.13
N GLN A 280 14.43 18.89 39.39
CA GLN A 280 15.26 19.92 40.05
C GLN A 280 14.40 20.95 40.78
N VAL A 281 13.22 21.27 40.23
CA VAL A 281 12.24 22.15 40.88
C VAL A 281 11.65 21.47 42.12
N GLU A 282 11.33 20.17 42.05
CA GLU A 282 10.78 19.40 43.18
C GLU A 282 11.81 19.17 44.31
N HIS A 283 13.08 19.00 43.94
CA HIS A 283 14.15 18.70 44.89
C HIS A 283 14.33 19.80 45.95
N HIS A 284 14.14 21.07 45.58
CA HIS A 284 14.38 22.21 46.46
C HIS A 284 13.19 23.17 46.42
N SER A 285 12.39 23.17 47.49
CA SER A 285 11.21 24.03 47.63
C SER A 285 11.35 24.90 48.87
N VAL A 286 11.19 26.21 48.71
CA VAL A 286 11.19 27.15 49.83
C VAL A 286 9.83 27.81 49.95
N SER A 287 9.30 27.85 51.17
CA SER A 287 8.00 28.45 51.48
C SER A 287 8.14 29.56 52.52
N GLY A 288 7.25 30.53 52.47
CA GLY A 288 7.26 31.65 53.40
C GLY A 288 5.89 32.28 53.62
N LEU A 289 5.83 33.14 54.63
CA LEU A 289 4.67 33.96 54.95
C LEU A 289 5.12 35.41 55.08
N GLY A 290 4.47 36.32 54.37
CA GLY A 290 4.78 37.75 54.42
C GLY A 290 3.56 38.64 54.26
N THR A 291 3.79 39.93 54.45
CA THR A 291 2.79 40.99 54.28
C THR A 291 3.07 41.89 53.08
N ALA A 292 4.24 41.75 52.45
CA ALA A 292 4.65 42.54 51.30
C ALA A 292 3.77 42.26 50.09
N THR A 293 2.95 43.23 49.69
CA THR A 293 1.94 43.04 48.64
C THR A 293 2.55 42.86 47.25
N GLY A 294 3.85 43.14 47.07
CA GLY A 294 4.59 42.84 45.83
C GLY A 294 4.91 41.35 45.60
N ILE A 295 4.69 40.47 46.58
CA ILE A 295 4.93 39.02 46.43
C ILE A 295 3.87 38.43 45.47
N ALA A 296 4.29 38.12 44.25
CA ALA A 296 3.42 37.72 43.15
C ALA A 296 4.09 36.68 42.25
N PRO A 297 3.40 35.61 41.81
CA PRO A 297 4.00 34.62 40.93
C PRO A 297 4.55 35.23 39.64
N GLY A 298 5.69 34.73 39.19
CA GLY A 298 6.37 35.24 37.99
C GLY A 298 7.25 36.46 38.21
N PHE A 299 7.31 37.01 39.43
CA PHE A 299 8.26 38.06 39.81
C PHE A 299 9.38 37.50 40.70
N THR A 300 10.54 38.15 40.63
CA THR A 300 11.70 37.84 41.47
C THR A 300 11.86 38.83 42.63
N PHE A 301 12.57 38.45 43.67
CA PHE A 301 13.05 39.37 44.71
C PHE A 301 14.34 38.85 45.35
N GLY A 302 15.16 39.76 45.87
CA GLY A 302 16.30 39.42 46.73
C GLY A 302 15.87 39.29 48.20
N LEU A 303 16.11 38.15 48.83
CA LEU A 303 15.89 37.98 50.27
C LEU A 303 17.04 38.57 51.07
N LEU A 304 16.71 39.43 52.05
CA LEU A 304 17.64 40.00 53.01
C LEU A 304 17.32 39.51 54.43
N ASN A 305 18.34 39.42 55.28
CA ASN A 305 18.23 39.02 56.69
C ASN A 305 17.62 37.63 56.89
N ALA A 306 17.79 36.72 55.92
CA ALA A 306 17.24 35.37 55.99
C ALA A 306 17.58 34.65 57.32
N PRO A 307 16.69 33.80 57.88
CA PRO A 307 16.96 33.08 59.13
C PRO A 307 18.23 32.25 59.10
N HIS A 308 18.53 31.67 57.94
CA HIS A 308 19.80 31.02 57.64
C HIS A 308 20.57 31.88 56.64
N PHE A 309 21.81 32.25 56.97
CA PHE A 309 22.59 33.17 56.13
C PHE A 309 22.78 32.69 54.70
N SER A 310 22.86 31.37 54.49
CA SER A 310 22.95 30.71 53.17
C SER A 310 21.75 30.97 52.25
N ASP A 311 20.62 31.39 52.82
CA ASP A 311 19.36 31.57 52.09
C ASP A 311 19.21 33.02 51.60
N ASN A 312 20.18 33.91 51.87
CA ASN A 312 20.16 35.23 51.23
C ASN A 312 20.51 35.07 49.75
N GLY A 313 19.59 35.43 48.87
CA GLY A 313 19.72 35.23 47.44
C GLY A 313 18.52 35.74 46.66
N GLU A 314 18.55 35.57 45.35
CA GLU A 314 17.43 35.91 44.47
C GLU A 314 16.50 34.72 44.30
N TYR A 315 15.21 34.97 44.43
CA TYR A 315 14.16 33.97 44.40
C TYR A 315 13.05 34.37 43.41
N LEU A 316 12.55 33.40 42.66
CA LEU A 316 11.37 33.49 41.82
C LEU A 316 10.15 33.01 42.61
N VAL A 317 9.11 33.82 42.71
CA VAL A 317 7.83 33.39 43.29
C VAL A 317 7.12 32.44 42.34
N THR A 318 6.90 31.21 42.79
CA THR A 318 6.22 30.16 42.01
C THR A 318 4.75 30.02 42.38
N LEU A 319 4.38 30.36 43.60
CA LEU A 319 3.01 30.31 44.12
C LEU A 319 2.80 31.42 45.16
N ALA A 320 1.62 32.03 45.17
CA ALA A 320 1.17 32.94 46.21
C ALA A 320 -0.30 32.67 46.54
N THR A 321 -0.60 32.51 47.83
CA THR A 321 -1.94 32.37 48.38
C THR A 321 -2.25 33.58 49.25
N TYR A 322 -3.33 34.27 48.89
CA TYR A 322 -3.75 35.51 49.54
C TYR A 322 -4.79 35.24 50.61
N ASP A 323 -4.64 35.93 51.73
CA ASP A 323 -5.67 36.07 52.77
C ASP A 323 -5.75 37.53 53.20
N PHE A 324 -6.59 38.27 52.47
CA PHE A 324 -6.77 39.69 52.61
C PHE A 324 -8.11 40.02 53.28
N ALA A 325 -8.08 40.92 54.27
CA ALA A 325 -9.27 41.46 54.91
C ALA A 325 -9.06 42.92 55.30
N GLU A 326 -10.03 43.78 55.01
CA GLU A 326 -10.02 45.18 55.42
C GLU A 326 -10.96 45.44 56.61
N ASN A 327 -10.63 46.45 57.41
CA ASN A 327 -11.41 46.83 58.59
C ASN A 327 -12.86 47.17 58.24
N ALA A 328 -13.79 46.92 59.17
CA ALA A 328 -15.19 47.28 58.97
C ALA A 328 -15.33 48.78 58.63
N TYR A 329 -16.26 49.11 57.73
CA TYR A 329 -16.59 50.50 57.38
C TYR A 329 -17.36 51.24 58.49
N ALA A 330 -17.51 50.63 59.67
CA ALA A 330 -18.19 51.18 60.84
C ALA A 330 -17.19 51.69 61.88
N SER A 331 -17.46 52.87 62.44
CA SER A 331 -16.66 53.47 63.50
C SER A 331 -16.77 52.66 64.81
N GLY A 332 -15.66 52.07 65.27
CA GLY A 332 -15.57 51.35 66.55
C GLY A 332 -14.86 49.99 66.50
N ASP A 333 -14.55 49.47 65.31
CA ASP A 333 -13.79 48.23 65.14
C ASP A 333 -12.28 48.48 65.29
N THR A 334 -11.65 47.75 66.22
CA THR A 334 -10.20 47.81 66.51
C THR A 334 -9.43 46.65 65.89
N SER A 335 -10.08 45.75 65.14
CA SER A 335 -9.36 44.74 64.37
C SER A 335 -8.61 45.42 63.21
N GLY A 336 -7.31 45.12 63.09
CA GLY A 336 -6.46 45.67 62.02
C GLY A 336 -6.65 44.93 60.70
N GLY A 337 -6.28 45.58 59.59
CA GLY A 337 -6.32 44.98 58.27
C GLY A 337 -5.37 43.80 58.21
N ARG A 338 -5.73 42.75 57.47
CA ARG A 338 -4.92 41.55 57.30
C ARG A 338 -4.51 41.45 55.84
N HIS A 339 -3.21 41.48 55.56
CA HIS A 339 -2.66 41.33 54.21
C HIS A 339 -1.67 40.16 54.17
N ASN A 340 -2.12 38.95 54.51
CA ASN A 340 -1.23 37.79 54.58
C ASN A 340 -1.04 37.15 53.21
N ILE A 341 0.21 36.86 52.87
CA ILE A 341 0.59 36.13 51.64
C ILE A 341 1.45 34.94 52.05
N ALA A 342 0.91 33.73 51.90
CA ALA A 342 1.69 32.51 51.96
C ALA A 342 2.23 32.21 50.55
N PHE A 343 3.52 31.97 50.42
CA PHE A 343 4.14 31.86 49.10
C PHE A 343 5.15 30.71 49.04
N THR A 344 5.42 30.24 47.82
CA THR A 344 6.50 29.33 47.49
C THR A 344 7.43 30.01 46.51
N VAL A 345 8.72 29.78 46.67
CA VAL A 345 9.76 30.29 45.79
C VAL A 345 10.73 29.20 45.36
N LEU A 346 11.40 29.48 44.25
CA LEU A 346 12.52 28.74 43.70
C LEU A 346 13.72 29.71 43.58
N PRO A 347 14.97 29.28 43.79
CA PRO A 347 16.12 30.13 43.48
C PRO A 347 16.03 30.62 42.02
N ALA A 348 16.26 31.91 41.78
CA ALA A 348 16.06 32.52 40.46
C ALA A 348 16.99 31.95 39.37
N SER A 349 18.06 31.26 39.77
CA SER A 349 18.98 30.55 38.86
C SER A 349 18.45 29.20 38.35
N VAL A 350 17.44 28.62 39.01
CA VAL A 350 16.83 27.35 38.60
C VAL A 350 15.69 27.64 37.63
N THR A 351 15.71 26.98 36.47
CA THR A 351 14.63 27.14 35.49
C THR A 351 13.40 26.39 35.96
N PHE A 352 12.30 27.10 36.16
CA PHE A 352 11.03 26.46 36.48
C PHE A 352 10.54 25.61 35.31
N ARG A 353 10.08 24.39 35.61
CA ARG A 353 9.35 23.51 34.70
C ARG A 353 8.09 23.01 35.40
N ALA A 354 6.96 23.10 34.71
CA ALA A 354 5.70 22.57 35.22
C ALA A 354 5.75 21.03 35.25
N PRO A 355 5.26 20.38 36.32
CA PRO A 355 5.11 18.93 36.32
C PRO A 355 4.07 18.50 35.26
N PRO A 356 4.26 17.33 34.59
CA PRO A 356 3.32 16.84 33.59
C PRO A 356 2.06 16.25 34.23
N THR A 357 1.19 17.13 34.74
CA THR A 357 -0.05 16.72 35.39
C THR A 357 -1.19 16.52 34.41
N THR A 358 -1.11 17.16 33.24
CA THR A 358 -2.18 17.08 32.25
C THR A 358 -2.04 15.79 31.45
N VAL A 359 -3.03 14.91 31.55
CA VAL A 359 -3.01 13.58 30.93
C VAL A 359 -3.05 13.69 29.41
N TRP A 360 -2.15 12.99 28.72
CA TRP A 360 -2.23 12.87 27.26
C TRP A 360 -3.50 12.09 26.86
N PRO A 361 -4.33 12.60 25.93
CA PRO A 361 -5.57 11.93 25.56
C PRO A 361 -5.28 10.57 24.93
N LYS A 362 -6.19 9.62 25.16
CA LYS A 362 -6.12 8.29 24.54
C LYS A 362 -7.41 7.96 23.81
N THR A 363 -7.28 7.30 22.68
CA THR A 363 -8.38 6.61 22.01
C THR A 363 -8.63 5.26 22.70
N HIS A 364 -9.89 4.83 22.76
CA HIS A 364 -10.28 3.56 23.40
C HIS A 364 -10.58 2.42 22.42
N GLY A 365 -10.30 2.61 21.13
CA GLY A 365 -10.52 1.61 20.09
C GLY A 365 -10.39 2.21 18.70
N PRO A 366 -10.43 1.35 17.66
CA PRO A 366 -10.33 1.78 16.29
C PRO A 366 -11.56 2.58 15.87
N GLN A 367 -11.37 3.45 14.88
CA GLN A 367 -12.38 4.30 14.29
C GLN A 367 -12.40 4.08 12.78
N THR A 368 -13.48 4.43 12.10
CA THR A 368 -13.45 4.48 10.63
C THR A 368 -13.14 5.89 10.14
N ALA A 369 -12.52 5.97 8.97
CA ALA A 369 -12.21 7.22 8.29
C ALA A 369 -12.34 7.03 6.78
N LYS A 370 -12.56 8.13 6.05
CA LYS A 370 -12.62 8.11 4.59
C LYS A 370 -11.25 8.44 4.01
N VAL A 371 -10.78 7.66 3.05
CA VAL A 371 -9.53 7.96 2.32
C VAL A 371 -9.75 9.17 1.42
N VAL A 372 -8.81 10.12 1.45
CA VAL A 372 -8.87 11.39 0.71
C VAL A 372 -7.58 11.63 -0.08
N GLY A 373 -7.68 12.45 -1.11
CA GLY A 373 -6.58 12.85 -1.97
C GLY A 373 -6.91 14.13 -2.74
N PRO A 374 -5.99 14.61 -3.59
CA PRO A 374 -6.22 15.78 -4.42
C PRO A 374 -7.41 15.57 -5.36
N GLN A 375 -8.04 16.66 -5.77
CA GLN A 375 -9.18 16.61 -6.69
C GLN A 375 -8.80 15.89 -8.00
N GLY A 376 -9.58 14.90 -8.39
CA GLY A 376 -9.40 14.14 -9.63
C GLY A 376 -8.51 12.90 -9.50
N GLU A 377 -7.83 12.68 -8.37
CA GLU A 377 -7.02 11.48 -8.17
C GLU A 377 -7.81 10.37 -7.47
N SER A 378 -7.89 9.19 -8.11
CA SER A 378 -8.51 8.00 -7.51
C SER A 378 -7.60 7.27 -6.52
N ILE A 379 -6.27 7.50 -6.59
CA ILE A 379 -5.26 6.86 -5.75
C ILE A 379 -4.24 7.92 -5.34
N TRP A 380 -4.07 8.13 -4.04
CA TRP A 380 -3.10 9.08 -3.50
C TRP A 380 -2.24 8.41 -2.43
N THR A 381 -0.99 8.09 -2.79
CA THR A 381 -0.07 7.36 -1.93
C THR A 381 1.37 7.83 -2.09
N ASP A 382 2.21 7.53 -1.10
CA ASP A 382 3.62 7.87 -1.11
C ASP A 382 4.54 6.64 -1.24
N ARG A 383 5.86 6.85 -1.17
CA ARG A 383 6.87 5.78 -1.27
C ARG A 383 6.75 4.65 -0.24
N TYR A 384 5.94 4.82 0.80
CA TYR A 384 5.73 3.84 1.87
C TYR A 384 4.35 3.17 1.78
N GLY A 385 3.55 3.46 0.74
CA GLY A 385 2.19 2.95 0.62
C GLY A 385 1.21 3.59 1.61
N ARG A 386 1.53 4.77 2.15
CA ARG A 386 0.66 5.51 3.08
C ARG A 386 -0.46 6.20 2.32
N VAL A 387 -1.56 6.48 2.99
CA VAL A 387 -2.66 7.29 2.43
C VAL A 387 -3.04 8.41 3.40
N LYS A 388 -3.85 9.36 2.95
CA LYS A 388 -4.43 10.39 3.81
C LYS A 388 -5.91 10.09 4.05
N VAL A 389 -6.41 10.48 5.21
CA VAL A 389 -7.78 10.20 5.63
C VAL A 389 -8.47 11.45 6.16
N LYS A 390 -9.79 11.45 6.10
CA LYS A 390 -10.65 12.39 6.81
C LYS A 390 -11.42 11.61 7.87
N PHE A 391 -11.19 11.94 9.14
CA PHE A 391 -11.98 11.40 10.24
C PHE A 391 -13.38 12.01 10.28
N HIS A 392 -14.37 11.24 10.72
CA HIS A 392 -15.77 11.70 10.76
C HIS A 392 -16.01 12.87 11.72
N TRP A 393 -15.22 12.94 12.79
CA TRP A 393 -15.30 14.02 13.78
C TRP A 393 -14.54 15.28 13.37
N ASP A 394 -13.72 15.24 12.31
CA ASP A 394 -13.00 16.41 11.86
C ASP A 394 -13.93 17.35 11.06
N ARG A 395 -14.39 18.39 11.77
CA ARG A 395 -15.28 19.42 11.25
C ARG A 395 -14.56 20.49 10.42
N LEU A 396 -13.24 20.61 10.57
CA LEU A 396 -12.44 21.66 9.93
C LEU A 396 -11.74 21.17 8.66
N ALA A 397 -11.59 19.86 8.49
CA ALA A 397 -11.07 19.28 7.26
C ALA A 397 -11.93 19.60 6.03
N LYS A 398 -11.26 20.00 4.96
CA LYS A 398 -11.84 20.25 3.63
C LYS A 398 -12.25 18.95 2.91
N GLY A 399 -11.72 17.81 3.32
CA GLY A 399 -11.93 16.52 2.65
C GLY A 399 -11.02 16.30 1.45
N ASP A 400 -9.91 17.02 1.37
CA ASP A 400 -8.84 16.88 0.39
C ASP A 400 -7.55 16.32 1.05
N ASP A 401 -6.44 16.36 0.32
CA ASP A 401 -5.12 15.90 0.78
C ASP A 401 -4.51 16.74 1.92
N THR A 402 -5.20 17.77 2.42
CA THR A 402 -4.80 18.52 3.62
C THR A 402 -5.50 18.04 4.89
N SER A 403 -6.41 17.05 4.80
CA SER A 403 -7.23 16.60 5.93
C SER A 403 -6.44 15.88 7.04
N SER A 404 -5.34 15.21 6.71
CA SER A 404 -4.50 14.51 7.69
C SER A 404 -3.04 14.42 7.26
N CYS A 405 -2.22 13.91 8.18
CA CYS A 405 -0.90 13.40 7.87
C CYS A 405 -0.97 12.12 7.01
N TRP A 406 0.19 11.64 6.59
CA TRP A 406 0.32 10.35 5.93
C TRP A 406 0.19 9.19 6.92
N VAL A 407 -0.87 8.40 6.76
CA VAL A 407 -1.21 7.27 7.62
C VAL A 407 -0.74 5.96 6.99
N ARG A 408 0.03 5.16 7.73
CA ARG A 408 0.47 3.83 7.29
C ARG A 408 -0.71 2.87 7.15
N VAL A 409 -0.62 1.97 6.17
CA VAL A 409 -1.63 0.96 5.90
C VAL A 409 -1.07 -0.41 6.22
N SER A 410 -1.78 -1.17 7.05
CA SER A 410 -1.49 -2.57 7.32
C SER A 410 -1.67 -3.39 6.05
N SER A 411 -0.73 -4.28 5.79
CA SER A 411 -0.76 -5.26 4.70
C SER A 411 -1.01 -6.65 5.26
N ALA A 412 -1.73 -7.50 4.52
CA ALA A 412 -1.92 -8.91 4.89
C ALA A 412 -0.58 -9.68 5.01
N TRP A 413 0.44 -9.25 4.26
CA TRP A 413 1.81 -9.76 4.34
C TRP A 413 2.80 -8.67 3.95
N ALA A 414 3.79 -8.37 4.80
CA ALA A 414 4.83 -7.36 4.50
C ALA A 414 6.22 -7.87 4.93
N GLY A 415 7.10 -8.11 3.94
CA GLY A 415 8.49 -8.52 4.13
C GLY A 415 9.49 -7.51 3.53
N GLN A 416 10.78 -7.84 3.60
CA GLN A 416 11.86 -7.01 3.06
C GLN A 416 11.92 -7.12 1.52
N GLY A 417 11.03 -6.38 0.83
CA GLY A 417 10.96 -6.35 -0.64
C GLY A 417 9.97 -7.35 -1.26
N PHE A 418 9.14 -8.00 -0.45
CA PHE A 418 8.10 -8.94 -0.90
C PHE A 418 6.86 -8.84 0.01
N GLY A 419 5.71 -9.31 -0.46
CA GLY A 419 4.46 -9.33 0.31
C GLY A 419 3.24 -8.89 -0.50
N GLY A 420 2.14 -8.62 0.20
CA GLY A 420 0.90 -8.11 -0.37
C GLY A 420 0.80 -6.58 -0.26
N VAL A 421 0.54 -5.92 -1.39
CA VAL A 421 0.29 -4.47 -1.43
C VAL A 421 -1.05 -4.23 -2.08
N GLN A 422 -1.96 -3.66 -1.31
CA GLN A 422 -3.26 -3.19 -1.78
C GLN A 422 -3.39 -1.77 -1.25
N ILE A 423 -3.37 -0.74 -2.11
CA ILE A 423 -3.46 0.64 -1.62
C ILE A 423 -4.95 1.04 -1.54
N PRO A 424 -5.45 1.52 -0.39
CA PRO A 424 -6.79 2.09 -0.29
C PRO A 424 -6.95 3.25 -1.29
N ARG A 425 -8.08 3.30 -2.00
CA ARG A 425 -8.38 4.34 -2.98
C ARG A 425 -9.09 5.51 -2.33
N VAL A 426 -9.00 6.69 -2.96
CA VAL A 426 -9.76 7.86 -2.54
C VAL A 426 -11.25 7.52 -2.60
N GLY A 427 -11.95 7.73 -1.48
CA GLY A 427 -13.34 7.32 -1.32
C GLY A 427 -13.56 6.09 -0.44
N ASP A 428 -12.56 5.20 -0.33
CA ASP A 428 -12.67 3.98 0.48
C ASP A 428 -12.85 4.31 1.97
N GLU A 429 -13.59 3.46 2.67
CA GLU A 429 -13.68 3.49 4.13
C GLU A 429 -12.65 2.54 4.74
N VAL A 430 -11.82 3.09 5.62
CA VAL A 430 -10.74 2.37 6.30
C VAL A 430 -10.95 2.37 7.80
N VAL A 431 -10.45 1.32 8.47
CA VAL A 431 -10.42 1.21 9.92
C VAL A 431 -9.05 1.68 10.40
N VAL A 432 -9.03 2.72 11.22
CA VAL A 432 -7.85 3.38 11.77
C VAL A 432 -7.75 3.07 13.26
N ASP A 433 -6.66 2.45 13.67
CA ASP A 433 -6.26 2.33 15.06
C ASP A 433 -5.15 3.34 15.37
N PHE A 434 -4.80 3.50 16.65
CA PHE A 434 -3.87 4.50 17.12
C PHE A 434 -2.80 3.83 17.98
N ILE A 435 -1.53 3.99 17.61
CA ILE A 435 -0.42 3.31 18.30
C ILE A 435 -0.38 3.78 19.77
N ASN A 436 -0.43 2.85 20.72
CA ASN A 436 -0.56 3.12 22.16
C ASN A 436 -1.83 3.93 22.54
N GLY A 437 -2.83 3.96 21.66
CA GLY A 437 -4.01 4.81 21.78
C GLY A 437 -3.72 6.30 21.58
N ASP A 438 -2.54 6.69 21.10
CA ASP A 438 -2.15 8.10 20.90
C ASP A 438 -2.84 8.68 19.64
N PRO A 439 -3.75 9.67 19.78
CA PRO A 439 -4.45 10.28 18.65
C PRO A 439 -3.53 10.86 17.56
N ASP A 440 -2.27 11.17 17.93
CA ASP A 440 -1.25 11.69 17.01
C ASP A 440 -0.62 10.60 16.12
N ARG A 441 -0.91 9.31 16.39
CA ARG A 441 -0.27 8.15 15.75
C ARG A 441 -1.26 7.20 15.08
N PRO A 442 -2.01 7.66 14.05
CA PRO A 442 -2.93 6.82 13.33
C PRO A 442 -2.21 5.73 12.51
N LEU A 443 -2.83 4.56 12.43
CA LEU A 443 -2.43 3.41 11.62
C LEU A 443 -3.69 2.74 11.06
N ILE A 444 -3.80 2.61 9.73
CA ILE A 444 -4.91 1.88 9.11
C ILE A 444 -4.66 0.38 9.30
N ILE A 445 -5.59 -0.31 9.94
CA ILE A 445 -5.51 -1.75 10.26
C ILE A 445 -6.53 -2.60 9.49
N GLY A 446 -7.46 -1.98 8.78
CA GLY A 446 -8.51 -2.70 8.07
C GLY A 446 -9.27 -1.84 7.07
N ARG A 447 -10.23 -2.48 6.39
CA ARG A 447 -11.15 -1.87 5.42
C ARG A 447 -12.52 -2.45 5.60
N VAL A 448 -13.53 -1.66 5.31
CA VAL A 448 -14.92 -2.08 5.41
C VAL A 448 -15.69 -1.60 4.18
N TYR A 449 -16.64 -2.42 3.74
CA TYR A 449 -17.62 -2.01 2.74
C TYR A 449 -18.75 -1.22 3.41
N ASN A 450 -19.44 -0.38 2.65
CA ASN A 450 -20.59 0.42 3.08
C ASN A 450 -21.56 0.61 1.89
N GLU A 451 -22.66 1.34 2.09
CA GLU A 451 -23.68 1.58 1.04
C GLU A 451 -23.15 2.31 -0.21
N ALA A 452 -22.09 3.13 -0.07
CA ALA A 452 -21.45 3.80 -1.21
C ALA A 452 -20.41 2.92 -1.90
N SER A 453 -19.84 1.96 -1.17
CA SER A 453 -18.80 1.04 -1.61
C SER A 453 -19.21 -0.37 -1.24
N MET A 454 -20.09 -0.97 -2.06
CA MET A 454 -20.59 -2.34 -1.83
C MET A 454 -19.54 -3.41 -2.20
N PRO A 455 -19.61 -4.61 -1.60
CA PRO A 455 -18.80 -5.75 -2.02
C PRO A 455 -18.97 -6.06 -3.52
N PRO A 456 -17.95 -6.61 -4.20
CA PRO A 456 -18.02 -6.85 -5.65
C PRO A 456 -18.96 -8.00 -6.04
N TRP A 457 -19.44 -8.79 -5.08
CA TRP A 457 -20.42 -9.86 -5.30
C TRP A 457 -21.76 -9.48 -4.67
N SER A 458 -22.87 -9.90 -5.31
CA SER A 458 -24.23 -9.59 -4.86
C SER A 458 -24.61 -10.40 -3.62
N LEU A 459 -24.26 -9.90 -2.44
CA LEU A 459 -24.62 -10.53 -1.16
C LEU A 459 -26.07 -10.20 -0.75
N PRO A 460 -26.80 -11.13 -0.09
CA PRO A 460 -26.34 -12.45 0.37
C PRO A 460 -26.43 -13.57 -0.67
N ALA A 461 -26.92 -13.32 -1.89
CA ALA A 461 -27.12 -14.36 -2.90
C ALA A 461 -25.82 -15.08 -3.30
N ALA A 462 -24.69 -14.37 -3.29
CA ALA A 462 -23.35 -14.90 -3.56
C ALA A 462 -22.54 -15.24 -2.30
N ALA A 463 -23.19 -15.69 -1.21
CA ALA A 463 -22.52 -15.94 0.08
C ALA A 463 -21.43 -17.04 0.04
N THR A 464 -21.44 -17.92 -0.97
CA THR A 464 -20.43 -18.98 -1.19
C THR A 464 -19.27 -18.52 -2.07
N GLN A 465 -19.27 -17.26 -2.53
CA GLN A 465 -18.19 -16.70 -3.35
C GLN A 465 -17.17 -15.95 -2.49
N MET A 466 -15.89 -16.16 -2.80
CA MET A 466 -14.78 -15.42 -2.18
C MET A 466 -13.67 -15.15 -3.19
N GLY A 467 -12.81 -14.16 -2.90
CA GLY A 467 -11.62 -13.93 -3.70
C GLY A 467 -11.19 -12.47 -3.76
N PHE A 468 -10.46 -12.14 -4.83
CA PHE A 468 -9.93 -10.81 -5.10
C PHE A 468 -10.49 -10.29 -6.41
N MET A 469 -11.04 -9.08 -6.39
CA MET A 469 -11.42 -8.36 -7.60
C MET A 469 -10.77 -6.98 -7.54
N SER A 470 -9.94 -6.69 -8.53
CA SER A 470 -9.31 -5.39 -8.72
C SER A 470 -10.18 -4.50 -9.61
N ARG A 471 -9.67 -3.31 -9.92
CA ARG A 471 -10.31 -2.37 -10.84
C ARG A 471 -9.21 -1.64 -11.59
N SER A 472 -9.32 -1.48 -12.89
CA SER A 472 -8.44 -0.56 -13.65
C SER A 472 -8.49 0.83 -13.01
N LYS A 473 -7.38 1.58 -13.04
CA LYS A 473 -7.39 2.97 -12.54
C LYS A 473 -8.44 3.74 -13.34
N ASP A 474 -9.37 4.40 -12.66
CA ASP A 474 -10.48 5.15 -13.27
C ASP A 474 -11.47 4.31 -14.12
N GLY A 475 -11.47 2.98 -13.95
CA GLY A 475 -12.30 2.05 -14.71
C GLY A 475 -13.68 1.74 -14.09
N THR A 476 -14.51 1.00 -14.83
CA THR A 476 -15.84 0.50 -14.43
C THR A 476 -15.77 -0.95 -13.95
N ALA A 477 -16.90 -1.50 -13.47
CA ALA A 477 -17.00 -2.88 -13.00
C ALA A 477 -16.50 -3.92 -14.00
N ASP A 478 -16.61 -3.60 -15.29
CA ASP A 478 -16.22 -4.49 -16.38
C ASP A 478 -14.71 -4.45 -16.68
N THR A 479 -13.96 -3.54 -16.07
CA THR A 479 -12.51 -3.38 -16.29
C THR A 479 -11.72 -3.82 -15.06
N ALA A 480 -11.49 -5.12 -14.91
CA ALA A 480 -11.01 -5.71 -13.67
C ALA A 480 -10.16 -6.96 -13.89
N ASN A 481 -9.16 -7.18 -13.04
CA ASN A 481 -8.58 -8.52 -12.86
C ASN A 481 -9.25 -9.20 -11.67
N ALA A 482 -9.54 -10.49 -11.76
CA ALA A 482 -10.20 -11.24 -10.70
C ALA A 482 -9.62 -12.66 -10.51
N LEU A 483 -9.58 -13.08 -9.25
CA LEU A 483 -9.44 -14.46 -8.82
C LEU A 483 -10.59 -14.76 -7.86
N ARG A 484 -11.53 -15.61 -8.26
CA ARG A 484 -12.71 -15.98 -7.48
C ARG A 484 -12.79 -17.48 -7.28
N PHE A 485 -13.17 -17.88 -6.08
CA PHE A 485 -13.56 -19.23 -5.70
C PHE A 485 -15.07 -19.26 -5.42
N GLU A 486 -15.77 -20.23 -6.00
CA GLU A 486 -17.18 -20.55 -5.74
C GLU A 486 -17.24 -21.91 -5.05
N ASP A 487 -17.81 -21.93 -3.84
CA ASP A 487 -17.91 -23.11 -2.99
C ASP A 487 -19.33 -23.69 -2.92
N LYS A 488 -20.23 -23.26 -3.82
CA LYS A 488 -21.56 -23.87 -3.95
C LYS A 488 -21.44 -25.33 -4.41
N ALA A 489 -21.87 -26.25 -3.55
CA ALA A 489 -21.77 -27.68 -3.79
C ALA A 489 -22.41 -28.11 -5.12
N GLY A 490 -21.63 -28.81 -5.95
CA GLY A 490 -22.04 -29.28 -7.29
C GLY A 490 -21.94 -28.22 -8.40
N GLU A 491 -21.57 -26.99 -8.06
CA GLU A 491 -21.35 -25.86 -8.97
C GLU A 491 -20.01 -25.15 -8.66
N GLU A 492 -19.05 -25.86 -8.05
CA GLU A 492 -17.77 -25.29 -7.64
C GLU A 492 -16.99 -24.74 -8.83
N GLN A 493 -16.37 -23.57 -8.66
CA GLN A 493 -15.63 -22.92 -9.74
C GLN A 493 -14.46 -22.09 -9.21
N VAL A 494 -13.31 -22.22 -9.87
CA VAL A 494 -12.24 -21.22 -9.82
C VAL A 494 -12.31 -20.39 -11.09
N TRP A 495 -12.50 -19.07 -10.94
CA TRP A 495 -12.49 -18.12 -12.04
C TRP A 495 -11.26 -17.22 -11.94
N LEU A 496 -10.38 -17.33 -12.94
CA LEU A 496 -9.24 -16.45 -13.12
C LEU A 496 -9.48 -15.58 -14.36
N HIS A 497 -9.48 -14.27 -14.17
CA HIS A 497 -9.73 -13.30 -15.22
C HIS A 497 -8.66 -12.23 -15.23
N ALA A 498 -8.03 -12.06 -16.39
CA ALA A 498 -7.09 -11.00 -16.67
C ALA A 498 -7.73 -10.00 -17.64
N GLU A 499 -7.73 -8.72 -17.28
CA GLU A 499 -8.31 -7.64 -18.09
C GLU A 499 -7.59 -7.49 -19.44
N LYS A 500 -6.30 -7.82 -19.47
CA LYS A 500 -5.45 -7.61 -20.66
C LYS A 500 -4.48 -8.76 -20.91
N ASN A 501 -3.28 -8.70 -20.33
CA ASN A 501 -2.26 -9.73 -20.49
C ASN A 501 -2.28 -10.65 -19.28
N MET A 502 -2.08 -11.95 -19.50
CA MET A 502 -1.81 -12.94 -18.46
C MET A 502 -0.48 -13.61 -18.78
N ASP A 503 0.54 -13.34 -17.98
CA ASP A 503 1.86 -13.94 -18.08
C ASP A 503 2.01 -15.01 -16.99
N THR A 504 2.42 -16.22 -17.37
CA THR A 504 2.65 -17.35 -16.46
C THR A 504 4.06 -17.88 -16.67
N GLU A 505 4.86 -17.91 -15.61
CA GLU A 505 6.24 -18.42 -15.62
C GLU A 505 6.40 -19.49 -14.53
N VAL A 506 6.91 -20.67 -14.91
CA VAL A 506 7.12 -21.81 -14.01
C VAL A 506 8.57 -22.28 -14.18
N GLU A 507 9.37 -22.10 -13.13
CA GLU A 507 10.83 -22.31 -13.18
C GLU A 507 11.25 -23.78 -13.25
N ASN A 508 10.36 -24.73 -12.94
CA ASN A 508 10.68 -26.15 -12.92
C ASN A 508 9.61 -26.98 -13.63
N ASP A 509 8.63 -27.51 -12.88
CA ASP A 509 7.64 -28.43 -13.41
C ASP A 509 6.22 -27.84 -13.29
N GLU A 510 5.49 -27.79 -14.41
CA GLU A 510 4.04 -27.56 -14.43
C GLU A 510 3.33 -28.92 -14.55
N THR A 511 2.29 -29.16 -13.76
CA THR A 511 1.42 -30.33 -13.90
C THR A 511 -0.04 -29.87 -13.99
N HIS A 512 -0.75 -30.35 -15.01
CA HIS A 512 -2.14 -29.99 -15.26
C HIS A 512 -2.98 -31.25 -15.48
N LEU A 513 -3.86 -31.57 -14.52
CA LEU A 513 -4.80 -32.68 -14.60
C LEU A 513 -6.24 -32.15 -14.65
N VAL A 514 -6.98 -32.52 -15.69
CA VAL A 514 -8.41 -32.20 -15.82
C VAL A 514 -9.21 -33.50 -15.72
N GLY A 515 -10.06 -33.62 -14.70
CA GLY A 515 -10.81 -34.85 -14.43
C GLY A 515 -11.99 -35.12 -15.38
N ASN A 516 -12.34 -34.15 -16.23
CA ASN A 516 -13.41 -34.26 -17.23
C ASN A 516 -12.99 -33.53 -18.51
N ASN A 517 -13.74 -32.50 -18.94
CA ASN A 517 -13.48 -31.82 -20.21
C ASN A 517 -12.58 -30.59 -20.05
N ARG A 518 -11.65 -30.39 -21.00
CA ARG A 518 -10.92 -29.13 -21.21
C ARG A 518 -11.32 -28.51 -22.54
N SER A 519 -11.77 -27.26 -22.53
CA SER A 519 -11.99 -26.45 -23.73
C SER A 519 -11.00 -25.28 -23.74
N LYS A 520 -10.41 -24.99 -24.90
CA LYS A 520 -9.45 -23.90 -25.10
C LYS A 520 -9.77 -23.20 -26.42
N THR A 521 -9.94 -21.88 -26.37
CA THR A 521 -10.22 -21.05 -27.55
C THR A 521 -9.19 -19.93 -27.61
N ILE A 522 -8.58 -19.75 -28.77
CA ILE A 522 -7.63 -18.67 -29.06
C ILE A 522 -8.16 -17.96 -30.30
N ASP A 523 -8.62 -16.73 -30.14
CA ASP A 523 -9.14 -15.93 -31.28
C ASP A 523 -8.01 -15.40 -32.17
N GLY A 524 -6.81 -15.26 -31.60
CA GLY A 524 -5.59 -14.84 -32.30
C GLY A 524 -4.70 -16.01 -32.72
N ASN A 525 -3.41 -15.90 -32.40
CA ASN A 525 -2.41 -16.92 -32.75
C ASN A 525 -1.96 -17.70 -31.52
N GLU A 526 -1.67 -19.00 -31.70
CA GLU A 526 -0.97 -19.83 -30.72
C GLU A 526 0.39 -20.28 -31.29
N THR A 527 1.44 -20.14 -30.48
CA THR A 527 2.78 -20.66 -30.74
C THR A 527 3.16 -21.64 -29.63
N THR A 528 3.63 -22.83 -30.00
CA THR A 528 4.13 -23.83 -29.05
C THR A 528 5.57 -24.21 -29.43
N GLU A 529 6.52 -23.99 -28.52
CA GLU A 529 7.92 -24.39 -28.68
C GLU A 529 8.27 -25.47 -27.64
N VAL A 530 8.67 -26.65 -28.09
CA VAL A 530 9.14 -27.74 -27.22
C VAL A 530 10.60 -28.02 -27.54
N LYS A 531 11.51 -27.64 -26.64
CA LYS A 531 12.97 -27.72 -26.88
C LYS A 531 13.56 -29.12 -26.79
N LYS A 532 12.84 -30.07 -26.18
CA LYS A 532 13.27 -31.47 -26.03
C LYS A 532 12.25 -32.38 -26.71
N ASN A 533 11.49 -33.14 -25.92
CA ASN A 533 10.58 -34.15 -26.42
C ASN A 533 9.13 -33.72 -26.18
N ARG A 534 8.26 -33.97 -27.16
CA ARG A 534 6.81 -33.97 -27.00
C ARG A 534 6.32 -35.40 -27.17
N THR A 535 5.52 -35.87 -26.22
CA THR A 535 4.77 -37.12 -26.34
C THR A 535 3.29 -36.78 -26.25
N GLU A 536 2.50 -37.30 -27.18
CA GLU A 536 1.05 -37.10 -27.23
C GLU A 536 0.39 -38.46 -27.36
N THR A 537 -0.59 -38.73 -26.51
CA THR A 537 -1.36 -39.97 -26.50
C THR A 537 -2.84 -39.60 -26.52
N VAL A 538 -3.57 -40.11 -27.50
CA VAL A 538 -5.03 -39.98 -27.62
C VAL A 538 -5.63 -41.37 -27.61
N ASP A 539 -6.33 -41.74 -26.53
CA ASP A 539 -6.83 -43.11 -26.34
C ASP A 539 -8.03 -43.46 -27.23
N GLN A 540 -8.78 -42.45 -27.69
CA GLN A 540 -9.94 -42.63 -28.56
C GLN A 540 -9.69 -42.02 -29.94
N ASN A 541 -10.28 -40.86 -30.21
CA ASN A 541 -10.26 -40.23 -31.53
C ASN A 541 -9.55 -38.89 -31.48
N GLU A 542 -8.72 -38.62 -32.48
CA GLU A 542 -8.19 -37.30 -32.79
C GLU A 542 -8.81 -36.80 -34.10
N THR A 543 -9.15 -35.51 -34.16
CA THR A 543 -9.61 -34.86 -35.39
C THR A 543 -8.89 -33.52 -35.54
N ILE A 544 -8.11 -33.38 -36.60
CA ILE A 544 -7.37 -32.16 -36.93
C ILE A 544 -8.01 -31.57 -38.20
N THR A 545 -8.51 -30.33 -38.10
CA THR A 545 -9.04 -29.58 -39.26
C THR A 545 -8.18 -28.34 -39.48
N VAL A 546 -7.59 -28.22 -40.67
CA VAL A 546 -6.82 -27.04 -41.10
C VAL A 546 -7.51 -26.45 -42.32
N HIS A 547 -8.05 -25.24 -42.20
CA HIS A 547 -8.82 -24.61 -43.28
C HIS A 547 -7.97 -24.04 -44.41
N GLN A 548 -6.71 -23.70 -44.14
CA GLN A 548 -5.77 -23.18 -45.13
C GLN A 548 -4.64 -24.19 -45.35
N ASN A 549 -3.41 -23.82 -45.01
CA ASN A 549 -2.23 -24.63 -45.31
C ASN A 549 -1.71 -25.31 -44.05
N ARG A 550 -1.27 -26.56 -44.19
CA ARG A 550 -0.41 -27.26 -43.23
C ARG A 550 0.97 -27.45 -43.88
N SER A 551 2.02 -27.06 -43.16
CA SER A 551 3.41 -27.35 -43.53
C SER A 551 4.02 -28.16 -42.40
N GLU A 552 4.67 -29.27 -42.74
CA GLU A 552 5.34 -30.17 -41.80
C GLU A 552 6.76 -30.43 -42.30
N THR A 553 7.71 -30.46 -41.39
CA THR A 553 9.13 -30.71 -41.70
C THR A 553 9.70 -31.59 -40.60
N VAL A 554 10.26 -32.73 -41.00
CA VAL A 554 10.92 -33.69 -40.12
C VAL A 554 12.35 -33.83 -40.64
N ASP A 555 13.32 -33.26 -39.91
CA ASP A 555 14.75 -33.34 -40.29
C ASP A 555 15.33 -34.74 -40.09
N GLY A 556 14.77 -35.49 -39.14
CA GLY A 556 15.13 -36.87 -38.83
C GLY A 556 14.29 -37.88 -39.61
N ASN A 557 13.87 -38.94 -38.93
CA ASN A 557 13.02 -39.98 -39.51
C ASN A 557 11.57 -39.80 -39.08
N GLU A 558 10.63 -40.01 -40.00
CA GLU A 558 9.21 -40.15 -39.72
C GLU A 558 8.80 -41.62 -39.84
N THR A 559 8.07 -42.16 -38.85
CA THR A 559 7.48 -43.50 -38.91
C THR A 559 5.99 -43.40 -38.67
N ILE A 560 5.19 -43.81 -39.66
CA ILE A 560 3.73 -43.86 -39.54
C ILE A 560 3.31 -45.34 -39.55
N THR A 561 2.68 -45.80 -38.48
CA THR A 561 2.10 -47.15 -38.39
C THR A 561 0.57 -47.03 -38.34
N VAL A 562 -0.11 -47.66 -39.29
CA VAL A 562 -1.59 -47.75 -39.32
C VAL A 562 -1.97 -49.22 -39.23
N HIS A 563 -2.64 -49.63 -38.15
CA HIS A 563 -2.99 -51.03 -37.92
C HIS A 563 -4.17 -51.53 -38.74
N SER A 564 -5.09 -50.64 -39.14
CA SER A 564 -6.25 -50.97 -39.95
C SER A 564 -6.15 -50.29 -41.31
N ASN A 565 -7.06 -49.37 -41.63
CA ASN A 565 -7.13 -48.77 -42.97
C ASN A 565 -6.59 -47.34 -42.94
N ARG A 566 -5.77 -46.99 -43.94
CA ARG A 566 -5.47 -45.61 -44.32
C ARG A 566 -6.22 -45.29 -45.60
N THR A 567 -7.01 -44.21 -45.59
CA THR A 567 -7.60 -43.62 -46.79
C THR A 567 -7.01 -42.23 -46.95
N GLU A 568 -6.46 -41.95 -48.12
CA GLU A 568 -5.90 -40.65 -48.47
C GLU A 568 -6.57 -40.17 -49.75
N THR A 569 -6.95 -38.89 -49.79
CA THR A 569 -7.61 -38.28 -50.94
C THR A 569 -6.96 -36.93 -51.19
N VAL A 570 -6.43 -36.76 -52.40
CA VAL A 570 -5.84 -35.51 -52.87
C VAL A 570 -6.61 -35.11 -54.11
N ASP A 571 -7.45 -34.07 -54.01
CA ASP A 571 -8.35 -33.66 -55.10
C ASP A 571 -7.63 -33.01 -56.29
N GLN A 572 -6.42 -32.48 -56.05
CA GLN A 572 -5.60 -31.83 -57.08
C GLN A 572 -4.35 -32.65 -57.37
N ASN A 573 -3.18 -32.19 -56.91
CA ASN A 573 -1.89 -32.78 -57.26
C ASN A 573 -1.17 -33.31 -56.02
N GLU A 574 -0.63 -34.51 -56.12
CA GLU A 574 0.35 -35.05 -55.19
C GLU A 574 1.71 -35.10 -55.90
N ASN A 575 2.76 -34.56 -55.26
CA ASN A 575 4.14 -34.63 -55.77
C ASN A 575 5.05 -35.31 -54.75
N VAL A 576 5.46 -36.54 -55.03
CA VAL A 576 6.33 -37.34 -54.17
C VAL A 576 7.72 -37.42 -54.79
N ARG A 577 8.72 -36.90 -54.07
CA ARG A 577 10.14 -37.00 -54.45
C ARG A 577 10.90 -37.84 -53.44
N ILE A 578 11.45 -38.97 -53.90
CA ILE A 578 12.34 -39.82 -53.10
C ILE A 578 13.78 -39.61 -53.59
N GLY A 579 14.67 -39.15 -52.69
CA GLY A 579 16.06 -38.82 -53.04
C GLY A 579 16.99 -40.01 -53.22
N GLN A 580 16.63 -41.17 -52.67
CA GLN A 580 17.38 -42.42 -52.77
C GLN A 580 16.45 -43.57 -53.19
N ASN A 581 16.12 -44.49 -52.29
CA ASN A 581 15.37 -45.69 -52.60
C ASN A 581 13.92 -45.60 -52.09
N GLN A 582 12.98 -46.09 -52.88
CA GLN A 582 11.62 -46.40 -52.46
C GLN A 582 11.42 -47.91 -52.52
N SER A 583 10.97 -48.52 -51.43
CA SER A 583 10.59 -49.93 -51.38
C SER A 583 9.10 -50.03 -51.05
N VAL A 584 8.35 -50.75 -51.89
CA VAL A 584 6.91 -50.97 -51.70
C VAL A 584 6.66 -52.47 -51.71
N THR A 585 6.11 -52.98 -50.60
CA THR A 585 5.70 -54.38 -50.47
C THR A 585 4.21 -54.42 -50.21
N VAL A 586 3.46 -55.11 -51.07
CA VAL A 586 2.02 -55.33 -50.92
C VAL A 586 1.77 -56.83 -50.84
N ASN A 587 1.34 -57.31 -49.67
CA ASN A 587 1.07 -58.74 -49.45
C ASN A 587 -0.24 -59.21 -50.11
N GLY A 588 -1.19 -58.28 -50.26
CA GLY A 588 -2.44 -58.49 -50.98
C GLY A 588 -2.34 -58.01 -52.43
N ASN A 589 -3.45 -57.52 -52.97
CA ASN A 589 -3.50 -57.02 -54.33
C ASN A 589 -3.11 -55.53 -54.38
N GLN A 590 -2.25 -55.17 -55.33
CA GLN A 590 -2.03 -53.78 -55.72
C GLN A 590 -2.79 -53.50 -57.02
N THR A 591 -3.71 -52.53 -57.01
CA THR A 591 -4.39 -52.04 -58.22
C THR A 591 -3.91 -50.63 -58.52
N LEU A 592 -3.34 -50.41 -59.71
CA LEU A 592 -2.99 -49.09 -60.21
C LEU A 592 -3.89 -48.78 -61.41
N LYS A 593 -4.75 -47.77 -61.26
CA LYS A 593 -5.59 -47.24 -62.35
C LYS A 593 -5.09 -45.84 -62.71
N VAL A 594 -4.75 -45.64 -63.98
CA VAL A 594 -4.38 -44.33 -64.52
C VAL A 594 -5.32 -44.04 -65.68
N ASP A 595 -6.19 -43.04 -65.51
CA ASP A 595 -7.28 -42.76 -66.48
C ASP A 595 -6.79 -42.05 -67.75
N GLN A 596 -5.63 -41.39 -67.69
CA GLN A 596 -5.03 -40.73 -68.85
C GLN A 596 -3.74 -41.45 -69.25
N ALA A 597 -2.58 -40.89 -68.94
CA ALA A 597 -1.28 -41.41 -69.37
C ALA A 597 -0.41 -41.81 -68.19
N LYS A 598 0.25 -42.96 -68.33
CA LYS A 598 1.33 -43.41 -67.43
C LYS A 598 2.65 -43.39 -68.21
N ALA A 599 3.63 -42.67 -67.72
CA ALA A 599 5.00 -42.67 -68.25
C ALA A 599 5.96 -43.25 -67.22
N GLU A 600 6.68 -44.30 -67.60
CA GLU A 600 7.74 -44.90 -66.77
C GLU A 600 9.06 -44.79 -67.52
N THR A 601 10.07 -44.20 -66.90
CA THR A 601 11.43 -44.11 -67.43
C THR A 601 12.39 -44.78 -66.47
N ILE A 602 13.14 -45.76 -66.96
CA ILE A 602 14.05 -46.57 -66.14
C ILE A 602 15.43 -46.49 -66.80
N ALA A 603 16.39 -45.86 -66.10
CA ALA A 603 17.69 -45.51 -66.69
C ALA A 603 18.67 -46.70 -66.79
N LEU A 604 18.59 -47.64 -65.85
CA LEU A 604 19.55 -48.76 -65.75
C LEU A 604 18.90 -50.09 -66.14
N ALA A 605 17.99 -50.60 -65.31
CA ALA A 605 17.38 -51.90 -65.52
C ALA A 605 15.98 -51.98 -64.93
N SER A 606 15.10 -52.69 -65.63
CA SER A 606 13.78 -53.11 -65.15
C SER A 606 13.68 -54.63 -65.21
N MET A 607 13.09 -55.25 -64.19
CA MET A 607 12.82 -56.68 -64.15
C MET A 607 11.38 -56.89 -63.71
N LEU A 608 10.64 -57.68 -64.49
CA LEU A 608 9.29 -58.10 -64.17
C LEU A 608 9.27 -59.64 -64.07
N ASN A 609 9.06 -60.15 -62.87
CA ASN A 609 8.86 -61.59 -62.63
C ASN A 609 7.38 -61.82 -62.30
N VAL A 610 6.71 -62.66 -63.09
CA VAL A 610 5.29 -63.00 -62.88
C VAL A 610 5.18 -64.50 -62.61
N GLY A 611 4.64 -64.86 -61.45
CA GLY A 611 4.65 -66.25 -60.97
C GLY A 611 3.59 -67.17 -61.60
N LEU A 612 2.47 -66.63 -62.08
CA LEU A 612 1.37 -67.42 -62.67
C LEU A 612 1.07 -67.01 -64.10
N ALA A 613 0.52 -65.82 -64.30
CA ALA A 613 0.10 -65.34 -65.61
C ALA A 613 0.25 -63.83 -65.73
N GLN A 614 0.79 -63.39 -66.87
CA GLN A 614 0.79 -61.99 -67.28
C GLN A 614 -0.09 -61.85 -68.52
N ASN A 615 -1.04 -60.91 -68.48
CA ASN A 615 -1.83 -60.54 -69.64
C ASN A 615 -1.57 -59.07 -69.98
N THR A 616 -1.31 -58.78 -71.25
CA THR A 616 -1.12 -57.41 -71.76
C THR A 616 -2.10 -57.19 -72.90
N ASN A 617 -3.12 -56.37 -72.66
CA ASN A 617 -4.08 -55.95 -73.69
C ASN A 617 -3.77 -54.51 -74.11
N ILE A 618 -3.57 -54.28 -75.40
CA ILE A 618 -3.27 -52.96 -75.96
C ILE A 618 -4.35 -52.62 -76.98
N GLY A 619 -5.09 -51.54 -76.74
CA GLY A 619 -6.26 -51.19 -77.56
C GLY A 619 -5.94 -50.57 -78.94
N ALA A 620 -4.73 -50.06 -79.14
CA ALA A 620 -4.34 -49.39 -80.38
C ALA A 620 -3.00 -49.91 -80.93
N ALA A 621 -1.88 -49.38 -80.45
CA ALA A 621 -0.55 -49.74 -80.96
C ALA A 621 0.38 -50.16 -79.82
N TYR A 622 1.07 -51.28 -80.02
CA TYR A 622 2.19 -51.71 -79.19
C TYR A 622 3.48 -51.60 -80.02
N VAL A 623 4.43 -50.81 -79.56
CA VAL A 623 5.72 -50.62 -80.22
C VAL A 623 6.82 -51.00 -79.25
N LEU A 624 7.64 -51.98 -79.65
CA LEU A 624 8.80 -52.43 -78.89
C LEU A 624 10.06 -52.19 -79.73
N ASN A 625 10.95 -51.34 -79.23
CA ASN A 625 12.27 -51.11 -79.81
C ASN A 625 13.33 -51.64 -78.85
N VAL A 626 14.22 -52.50 -79.33
CA VAL A 626 15.28 -53.11 -78.52
C VAL A 626 16.62 -52.81 -79.16
N GLY A 627 17.49 -52.11 -78.43
CA GLY A 627 18.75 -51.59 -78.98
C GLY A 627 19.88 -52.61 -79.12
N ALA A 628 19.87 -53.69 -78.33
CA ALA A 628 20.94 -54.69 -78.31
C ALA A 628 20.44 -56.09 -78.66
N GLY A 629 19.71 -56.74 -77.75
CA GLY A 629 19.25 -58.11 -77.95
C GLY A 629 17.87 -58.33 -77.36
N TRP A 630 17.01 -58.99 -78.14
CA TRP A 630 15.70 -59.46 -77.72
C TRP A 630 15.68 -60.98 -77.80
N MET A 631 15.43 -61.66 -76.68
CA MET A 631 15.37 -63.12 -76.60
C MET A 631 14.00 -63.54 -76.05
N THR A 632 13.37 -64.50 -76.69
CA THR A 632 12.12 -65.10 -76.23
C THR A 632 12.34 -66.60 -76.12
N ASN A 633 12.26 -67.13 -74.91
CA ASN A 633 12.28 -68.57 -74.65
C ASN A 633 10.88 -68.97 -74.20
N VAL A 634 10.23 -69.87 -74.93
CA VAL A 634 8.87 -70.33 -74.63
C VAL A 634 8.89 -71.83 -74.41
N GLY A 635 8.50 -72.27 -73.22
CA GLY A 635 8.59 -73.69 -72.84
C GLY A 635 7.49 -74.59 -73.42
N ALA A 636 6.34 -74.03 -73.79
CA ALA A 636 5.20 -74.79 -74.29
C ALA A 636 4.80 -74.37 -75.71
N MET A 637 4.17 -73.20 -75.85
CA MET A 637 3.63 -72.75 -77.14
C MET A 637 3.83 -71.25 -77.31
N GLN A 638 4.39 -70.86 -78.46
CA GLN A 638 4.38 -69.49 -78.94
C GLN A 638 3.49 -69.41 -80.18
N MET A 639 2.52 -68.49 -80.19
CA MET A 639 1.59 -68.29 -81.29
C MET A 639 1.55 -66.81 -81.66
N HIS A 640 1.66 -66.53 -82.96
CA HIS A 640 1.41 -65.20 -83.53
C HIS A 640 0.18 -65.30 -84.43
N ASN A 641 -0.91 -64.65 -84.03
CA ASN A 641 -2.10 -64.53 -84.87
C ASN A 641 -2.23 -63.08 -85.32
N VAL A 642 -2.08 -62.83 -86.63
CA VAL A 642 -1.96 -61.47 -87.19
C VAL A 642 -2.97 -61.29 -88.30
N GLY A 643 -3.94 -60.39 -88.10
CA GLY A 643 -5.10 -60.26 -88.99
C GLY A 643 -4.85 -59.56 -90.33
N MET A 644 -3.72 -58.85 -90.49
CA MET A 644 -3.42 -58.10 -91.74
C MET A 644 -2.06 -58.48 -92.32
N LYS A 645 -0.96 -58.07 -91.70
CA LYS A 645 0.39 -58.32 -92.20
C LYS A 645 1.32 -58.73 -91.07
N TYR A 646 1.89 -59.92 -91.18
CA TYR A 646 3.06 -60.32 -90.41
C TYR A 646 4.31 -60.18 -91.28
N SER A 647 5.34 -59.51 -90.78
CA SER A 647 6.59 -59.30 -91.51
C SER A 647 7.77 -59.55 -90.59
N LEU A 648 8.64 -60.47 -91.01
CA LEU A 648 9.90 -60.75 -90.34
C LEU A 648 11.03 -60.33 -91.29
N ASN A 649 11.83 -59.35 -90.86
CA ASN A 649 12.99 -58.88 -91.61
C ASN A 649 14.21 -58.95 -90.69
N ALA A 650 15.30 -59.56 -91.16
CA ALA A 650 16.58 -59.53 -90.46
C ALA A 650 17.67 -59.00 -91.39
N GLY A 651 18.62 -58.24 -90.84
CA GLY A 651 19.72 -57.64 -91.62
C GLY A 651 20.82 -58.62 -92.03
N ARG A 652 20.86 -59.81 -91.44
CA ARG A 652 21.84 -60.86 -91.77
C ARG A 652 21.15 -62.21 -91.98
N ASP A 653 20.65 -62.80 -90.90
CA ASP A 653 20.19 -64.17 -90.90
C ASP A 653 18.76 -64.28 -90.34
N ILE A 654 17.93 -65.06 -91.02
CA ILE A 654 16.67 -65.59 -90.48
C ILE A 654 16.84 -67.11 -90.44
N GLY A 655 16.69 -67.70 -89.25
CA GLY A 655 16.71 -69.15 -89.05
C GLY A 655 15.34 -69.67 -88.66
N LEU A 656 14.85 -70.69 -89.36
CA LEU A 656 13.64 -71.42 -89.01
C LEU A 656 13.99 -72.91 -88.98
N SER A 657 13.85 -73.53 -87.81
CA SER A 657 14.12 -74.95 -87.59
C SER A 657 13.05 -75.53 -86.69
N ALA A 658 12.45 -76.64 -87.11
CA ALA A 658 11.46 -77.36 -86.33
C ALA A 658 11.92 -78.80 -86.08
N GLY A 659 11.67 -79.33 -84.88
CA GLY A 659 12.06 -80.70 -84.51
C GLY A 659 11.19 -81.80 -85.11
N THR A 660 9.99 -81.46 -85.61
CA THR A 660 9.05 -82.43 -86.17
C THR A 660 8.56 -82.01 -87.55
N SER A 661 7.88 -80.87 -87.66
CA SER A 661 7.41 -80.33 -88.94
C SER A 661 7.52 -78.81 -88.96
N ALA A 662 7.95 -78.27 -90.09
CA ALA A 662 7.81 -76.87 -90.43
C ALA A 662 6.83 -76.78 -91.61
N GLU A 663 5.70 -76.11 -91.41
CA GLU A 663 4.67 -75.95 -92.41
C GLU A 663 4.60 -74.50 -92.85
N PHE A 664 4.63 -74.28 -94.16
CA PHE A 664 4.38 -72.98 -94.77
C PHE A 664 3.22 -73.18 -95.74
N SER A 665 2.11 -72.50 -95.46
CA SER A 665 0.89 -72.57 -96.26
C SER A 665 0.38 -71.14 -96.50
N ALA A 666 -0.12 -70.90 -97.71
CA ALA A 666 -0.80 -69.67 -98.08
C ALA A 666 -1.91 -70.04 -99.07
N GLU A 667 -3.03 -69.31 -99.03
CA GLU A 667 -4.18 -69.60 -99.89
C GLU A 667 -3.91 -69.27 -101.36
N ASP A 668 -3.20 -68.17 -101.64
CA ASP A 668 -2.97 -67.70 -103.00
C ASP A 668 -1.59 -68.11 -103.53
N LYS A 669 -0.53 -67.70 -102.83
CA LYS A 669 0.84 -67.86 -103.31
C LYS A 669 1.86 -67.93 -102.19
N ILE A 670 2.78 -68.89 -102.29
CA ILE A 670 4.03 -68.91 -101.52
C ILE A 670 5.16 -68.59 -102.49
N THR A 671 6.00 -67.61 -102.14
CA THR A 671 7.18 -67.26 -102.93
C THR A 671 8.42 -67.30 -102.05
N LEU A 672 9.39 -68.11 -102.44
CA LEU A 672 10.72 -68.14 -101.87
C LEU A 672 11.66 -67.53 -102.89
N VAL A 673 12.35 -66.44 -102.54
CA VAL A 673 13.30 -65.76 -103.42
C VAL A 673 14.68 -65.77 -102.77
N CYS A 674 15.68 -66.16 -103.54
CA CYS A 674 17.10 -66.05 -103.19
C CYS A 674 17.86 -65.48 -104.40
N GLY A 675 18.15 -64.17 -104.36
CA GLY A 675 18.73 -63.47 -105.51
C GLY A 675 17.84 -63.58 -106.76
N GLU A 676 18.41 -64.06 -107.87
CA GLU A 676 17.70 -64.31 -109.12
C GLU A 676 16.99 -65.69 -109.18
N SER A 677 17.05 -66.46 -108.09
CA SER A 677 16.39 -67.77 -107.99
C SER A 677 15.09 -67.66 -107.22
N MET A 678 14.03 -68.30 -107.72
CA MET A 678 12.74 -68.31 -107.07
C MET A 678 12.03 -69.65 -107.17
N ILE A 679 11.29 -69.95 -106.10
CA ILE A 679 10.29 -71.01 -106.05
C ILE A 679 8.97 -70.32 -105.78
N VAL A 680 8.01 -70.54 -106.66
CA VAL A 680 6.63 -70.09 -106.46
C VAL A 680 5.73 -71.30 -106.42
N LEU A 681 4.90 -71.37 -105.39
CA LEU A 681 3.75 -72.26 -105.33
C LEU A 681 2.51 -71.41 -105.47
N GLU A 682 1.66 -71.72 -106.45
CA GLU A 682 0.40 -71.03 -106.70
C GLU A 682 -0.79 -71.93 -106.36
N GLN A 683 -1.91 -71.31 -105.97
CA GLN A 683 -3.12 -72.04 -105.57
C GLN A 683 -3.71 -72.96 -106.65
N ASN A 684 -3.40 -72.69 -107.92
CA ASN A 684 -3.82 -73.53 -109.05
C ASN A 684 -3.01 -74.84 -109.16
N GLY A 685 -2.10 -75.11 -108.21
CA GLY A 685 -1.24 -76.29 -108.17
C GLY A 685 0.07 -76.15 -108.94
N THR A 686 0.32 -74.99 -109.57
CA THR A 686 1.56 -74.74 -110.32
C THR A 686 2.71 -74.51 -109.36
N ILE A 687 3.78 -75.30 -109.51
CA ILE A 687 5.06 -75.03 -108.89
C ILE A 687 5.98 -74.47 -109.98
N THR A 688 6.33 -73.20 -109.86
CA THR A 688 7.32 -72.57 -110.74
C THR A 688 8.67 -72.58 -110.06
N LEU A 689 9.61 -73.31 -110.65
CA LEU A 689 11.02 -73.22 -110.33
C LEU A 689 11.65 -72.34 -111.41
N SER A 690 12.16 -71.17 -111.03
CA SER A 690 12.83 -70.24 -111.96
C SER A 690 14.18 -69.83 -111.40
N ALA A 691 15.24 -70.17 -112.13
CA ALA A 691 16.61 -69.80 -111.80
C ALA A 691 17.46 -69.85 -113.08
N ASN A 692 18.59 -69.12 -113.10
CA ASN A 692 19.57 -69.20 -114.21
C ASN A 692 20.09 -70.62 -114.45
N LYS A 693 20.09 -71.45 -113.39
CA LYS A 693 20.47 -72.85 -113.46
C LYS A 693 19.66 -73.66 -112.46
N ILE A 694 18.76 -74.50 -112.97
CA ILE A 694 18.04 -75.48 -112.16
C ILE A 694 18.83 -76.79 -112.25
N LYS A 695 19.52 -77.14 -111.17
CA LYS A 695 20.28 -78.39 -111.08
C LYS A 695 19.51 -79.38 -110.21
N LEU A 696 18.86 -80.35 -110.83
CA LEU A 696 18.24 -81.49 -110.15
C LEU A 696 19.26 -82.64 -110.12
N VAL A 697 19.60 -83.14 -108.93
CA VAL A 697 20.60 -84.19 -108.73
C VAL A 697 19.98 -85.25 -107.85
N GLY A 698 19.87 -86.48 -108.35
CA GLY A 698 19.41 -87.64 -107.60
C GLY A 698 20.54 -88.65 -107.45
N GLU A 699 20.74 -89.16 -106.24
CA GLU A 699 21.77 -90.19 -105.96
C GLU A 699 21.34 -91.61 -106.34
N LYS A 700 20.04 -91.86 -106.50
CA LYS A 700 19.50 -93.17 -106.94
C LYS A 700 18.64 -93.04 -108.18
N VAL A 701 17.56 -92.26 -108.11
CA VAL A 701 16.61 -92.01 -109.20
C VAL A 701 16.09 -90.58 -109.05
N ILE A 702 15.96 -89.86 -110.16
CA ILE A 702 15.10 -88.68 -110.22
C ILE A 702 13.86 -89.13 -110.99
N ASP A 703 12.73 -89.27 -110.31
CA ASP A 703 11.44 -89.52 -110.94
C ASP A 703 10.77 -88.18 -111.20
N ILE A 704 10.43 -87.94 -112.47
CA ILE A 704 9.60 -86.84 -112.89
C ILE A 704 8.48 -87.50 -113.70
N ASP A 705 7.29 -87.52 -113.12
CA ASP A 705 6.11 -88.14 -113.71
C ASP A 705 5.05 -87.08 -113.97
N GLY A 706 4.53 -87.06 -115.20
CA GLY A 706 3.51 -86.12 -115.63
C GLY A 706 2.90 -86.55 -116.95
N THR A 707 1.62 -86.23 -117.16
CA THR A 707 0.93 -86.53 -118.43
C THR A 707 1.61 -85.88 -119.64
N GLN A 708 2.40 -84.83 -119.41
CA GLN A 708 3.27 -84.20 -120.39
C GLN A 708 4.44 -83.53 -119.66
N ILE A 709 5.67 -83.86 -120.10
CA ILE A 709 6.91 -83.25 -119.59
C ILE A 709 7.61 -82.63 -120.78
N ASP A 710 7.70 -81.30 -120.78
CA ASP A 710 8.33 -80.52 -121.85
C ASP A 710 9.69 -80.03 -121.36
N ILE A 711 10.75 -80.73 -121.78
CA ILE A 711 12.13 -80.39 -121.49
C ILE A 711 12.67 -79.76 -122.77
N ASN A 712 12.68 -78.42 -122.83
CA ASN A 712 13.32 -77.70 -123.93
C ASN A 712 14.85 -77.71 -123.80
#